data_AF-A0A3M0WX86-F1
#
_entry.id   AF-A0A3M0WX86-F1
#
_cell.length_a   1.000
_cell.length_b   1.000
_cell.length_c   1.000
_cell.angle_alpha   90.00
_cell.angle_beta   90.00
_cell.angle_gamma   90.00
#
_symmetry.space_group_name_H-M   'P 1'
#
loop_
_entity.id
_entity.type
_entity.pdbx_description
1 polymer ?
#
loop_
_entity_poly.entity_id
_entity_poly.type
_entity_poly.pdbx_seq_one_letter_code
_entity_poly.pdbx_strand_id
1 'polypeptide(L)'
;MKAFNKIGFHTSVGGNPSGIGDWLKALDAAGIPFFIKAADSMTGLFDAQEIIHGGSKVPHVLVYRRSDAPGLRFDVPDYNKEPEEAAVEHWKLHKAHFPPELDKDLVWVETINELRKEVKWADWIGQFAFHTGQLAMADGYRFSAFGYSTGTPEEGAWETDGMLRYLELCQQHPEKLSVALHEYSLKVDDIWFLRGNHLGRFEKLFAACDKHGIKRPYVLITEWGWTHNSVPVPEVAMKHIREAAEYYARFPEVLGAAIWYLGAGFEGIANKAQKLIKPVTEFTLNTVFDVEFDQPKQADGLVEGNVKPPFFVTPIAEQPKPNGRFLRDVTIPDDTKLTTGQTFIKTWAVENNGNIAWGNGYKLVHTAGVPMTAQTERPLPACPVGQSVEISIEMTVPDEPGTHFSDWRFQDPQGNFFGDVIYTRIIAERPTVPTGVADGRYVADVTIPDDTEIAGGTTFTKTWRVRNTGTRAWGSGFKLVFVGGEQMGAPASVPLPSAQPGQEVNISVQQTAPTTPGMHYGDWRMQDDQGSIFGELLYLRIQVPWQAGFTLTKPLSQRDPLWKDMRLGHAGSPKTIGEWGCLLTCFAMVANTFGKNVTPAQLNNAMISRGGFLDLYLTKWNALSDVYTDIVYGGKLDGLSTPDLLNRIDASLAAGQPVTVHVDFTSSTPYTANDQHWVLIVGKDGDDYRINDPWLYPPQEASLRARYGRANRPLKDAIISAIFYRSTAAKPAVVPDAPPVRGETAVATELQTGMNINPDAPHSNPMDSDDLKGLNWVRYVFKLDARVNTAERGDITKAFSQYDRIIRTYGRMGVNSLLILNQETIWGSAPWTKANSTQADWEAYADELAHTATRIARRYRRYGSKVAYQIWNEGDKQHNPASVYVEPEKFAIILQKVADAIRKHSPHSPIIFGGLATGPEESVAYLQRCKQALNGPWPVDAIGIHPYTRWATKAPFNWGEQYGTLADAFAVYQKAFPGMKFWITEIGVADDNEIGPQFYPEIGMYLEDVYTHVQERYTDLVPVVIWFA
;
A
#
# COMPACT_ATOMS: atom_id res chain seq x y z
N MET A 1 -25.22 -20.25 -36.39
CA MET A 1 -26.57 -19.94 -35.87
C MET A 1 -26.99 -18.58 -36.40
N LYS A 2 -28.28 -18.38 -36.67
CA LYS A 2 -28.78 -17.09 -37.13
C LYS A 2 -29.00 -16.16 -35.94
N ALA A 3 -28.45 -14.95 -35.99
CA ALA A 3 -28.62 -13.93 -34.95
C ALA A 3 -29.01 -12.59 -35.57
N PHE A 4 -29.92 -11.88 -34.91
CA PHE A 4 -30.38 -10.55 -35.35
C PHE A 4 -29.40 -9.45 -34.93
N ASN A 5 -29.49 -8.31 -35.60
CA ASN A 5 -28.86 -7.07 -35.12
C ASN A 5 -29.43 -6.67 -33.76
N LYS A 6 -28.54 -6.28 -32.84
CA LYS A 6 -28.86 -5.92 -31.46
C LYS A 6 -28.67 -4.43 -31.16
N ILE A 7 -28.28 -3.64 -32.15
CA ILE A 7 -28.10 -2.19 -32.02
C ILE A 7 -29.47 -1.51 -32.05
N GLY A 8 -29.74 -0.72 -31.02
CA GLY A 8 -30.97 0.04 -30.83
C GLY A 8 -30.70 1.50 -30.46
N PHE A 9 -31.64 2.17 -29.79
CA PHE A 9 -31.60 3.61 -29.55
C PHE A 9 -31.86 3.99 -28.09
N HIS A 10 -31.17 5.05 -27.64
CA HIS A 10 -31.38 5.68 -26.34
C HIS A 10 -32.16 6.99 -26.49
N THR A 11 -33.34 7.07 -25.90
CA THR A 11 -34.24 8.23 -25.88
C THR A 11 -34.27 8.92 -24.50
N SER A 12 -34.79 10.15 -24.44
CA SER A 12 -35.06 10.83 -23.17
C SER A 12 -36.00 12.03 -23.36
N VAL A 13 -36.09 12.88 -22.34
CA VAL A 13 -36.81 14.15 -22.33
C VAL A 13 -36.22 15.08 -23.39
N GLY A 14 -37.09 15.60 -24.26
CA GLY A 14 -36.71 16.51 -25.33
C GLY A 14 -35.82 15.87 -26.39
N GLY A 15 -35.11 16.69 -27.16
CA GLY A 15 -34.23 16.23 -28.23
C GLY A 15 -34.98 15.94 -29.53
N ASN A 16 -34.62 14.84 -30.21
CA ASN A 16 -35.16 14.49 -31.52
C ASN A 16 -35.38 12.98 -31.69
N PRO A 17 -36.44 12.41 -31.10
CA PRO A 17 -36.79 11.00 -31.23
C PRO A 17 -37.56 10.67 -32.53
N SER A 18 -37.62 11.60 -33.48
CA SER A 18 -38.44 11.46 -34.69
C SER A 18 -38.04 10.22 -35.51
N GLY A 19 -38.99 9.31 -35.72
CA GLY A 19 -38.79 8.04 -36.44
C GLY A 19 -38.65 6.81 -35.55
N ILE A 20 -38.52 6.95 -34.22
CA ILE A 20 -38.43 5.80 -33.32
C ILE A 20 -39.70 4.94 -33.35
N GLY A 21 -40.89 5.54 -33.35
CA GLY A 21 -42.15 4.79 -33.41
C GLY A 21 -42.29 3.95 -34.68
N ASP A 22 -41.84 4.46 -35.83
CA ASP A 22 -41.85 3.74 -37.10
C ASP A 22 -40.81 2.60 -37.10
N TRP A 23 -39.62 2.85 -36.52
CA TRP A 23 -38.60 1.82 -36.34
C TRP A 23 -39.09 0.66 -35.47
N LEU A 24 -39.72 0.93 -34.33
CA LEU A 24 -40.28 -0.10 -33.44
C LEU A 24 -41.30 -0.99 -34.17
N LYS A 25 -42.27 -0.36 -34.86
CA LYS A 25 -43.32 -1.07 -35.60
C LYS A 25 -42.76 -1.90 -36.76
N ALA A 26 -41.78 -1.36 -37.48
CA ALA A 26 -41.18 -2.05 -38.62
C ALA A 26 -40.42 -3.31 -38.19
N LEU A 27 -39.65 -3.24 -37.09
CA LEU A 27 -38.91 -4.39 -36.56
C LEU A 27 -39.85 -5.46 -35.99
N ASP A 28 -40.86 -5.07 -35.21
CA ASP A 28 -41.85 -6.01 -34.68
C ASP A 28 -42.61 -6.74 -35.80
N ALA A 29 -43.10 -5.99 -36.81
CA ALA A 29 -43.78 -6.58 -37.96
C ALA A 29 -42.90 -7.56 -38.75
N ALA A 30 -41.57 -7.38 -38.72
CA ALA A 30 -40.60 -8.29 -39.32
C ALA A 30 -40.19 -9.46 -38.40
N GLY A 31 -40.71 -9.53 -37.18
CA GLY A 31 -40.34 -10.53 -36.18
C GLY A 31 -38.94 -10.34 -35.58
N ILE A 32 -38.39 -9.13 -35.65
CA ILE A 32 -37.02 -8.80 -35.23
C ILE A 32 -37.05 -8.08 -33.87
N PRO A 33 -36.32 -8.57 -32.84
CA PRO A 33 -36.25 -7.90 -31.55
C PRO A 33 -35.60 -6.51 -31.64
N PHE A 34 -36.21 -5.50 -31.02
CA PHE A 34 -35.57 -4.21 -30.75
C PHE A 34 -35.06 -4.10 -29.31
N PHE A 35 -34.05 -3.25 -29.12
CA PHE A 35 -33.52 -2.83 -27.83
C PHE A 35 -33.70 -1.31 -27.69
N ILE A 36 -34.42 -0.86 -26.66
CA ILE A 36 -34.67 0.57 -26.45
C ILE A 36 -34.43 0.94 -24.99
N LYS A 37 -33.64 2.00 -24.77
CA LYS A 37 -33.44 2.63 -23.46
C LYS A 37 -34.11 3.99 -23.45
N ALA A 38 -34.79 4.33 -22.36
CA ALA A 38 -35.17 5.71 -22.09
C ALA A 38 -34.68 6.19 -20.72
N ALA A 39 -34.14 7.40 -20.69
CA ALA A 39 -33.83 8.11 -19.45
C ALA A 39 -34.88 9.21 -19.19
N ASP A 40 -35.34 9.35 -17.95
CA ASP A 40 -36.17 10.47 -17.45
C ASP A 40 -37.58 10.65 -18.08
N SER A 41 -37.89 9.94 -19.17
CA SER A 41 -39.19 9.95 -19.85
C SER A 41 -39.54 8.57 -20.40
N MET A 42 -40.82 8.37 -20.73
CA MET A 42 -41.30 7.16 -21.40
C MET A 42 -41.21 7.23 -22.94
N THR A 43 -40.43 8.17 -23.48
CA THR A 43 -40.30 8.38 -24.94
C THR A 43 -39.81 7.09 -25.62
N GLY A 44 -40.62 6.52 -26.51
CA GLY A 44 -40.34 5.25 -27.17
C GLY A 44 -40.64 4.00 -26.32
N LEU A 45 -40.47 4.04 -25.00
CA LEU A 45 -40.86 2.93 -24.11
C LEU A 45 -42.38 2.74 -24.08
N PHE A 46 -43.15 3.82 -24.07
CA PHE A 46 -44.61 3.73 -24.09
C PHE A 46 -45.09 2.96 -25.33
N ASP A 47 -44.66 3.38 -26.52
CA ASP A 47 -45.01 2.72 -27.80
C ASP A 47 -44.52 1.25 -27.84
N ALA A 48 -43.34 0.98 -27.30
CA ALA A 48 -42.79 -0.37 -27.22
C ALA A 48 -43.62 -1.30 -26.32
N GLN A 49 -44.09 -0.81 -25.16
CA GLN A 49 -44.99 -1.56 -24.29
C GLN A 49 -46.33 -1.83 -24.98
N GLU A 50 -46.91 -0.83 -25.66
CA GLU A 50 -48.18 -0.98 -26.38
C GLU A 50 -48.09 -2.04 -27.49
N ILE A 51 -46.96 -2.13 -28.19
CA ILE A 51 -46.71 -3.21 -29.18
C ILE A 51 -46.76 -4.60 -28.52
N ILE A 52 -46.14 -4.74 -27.35
CA ILE A 52 -46.09 -6.02 -26.60
C ILE A 52 -47.47 -6.37 -26.06
N HIS A 53 -48.17 -5.42 -25.42
CA HIS A 53 -49.54 -5.60 -24.93
C HIS A 53 -50.53 -5.86 -26.07
N GLY A 54 -50.28 -5.30 -27.25
CA GLY A 54 -51.01 -5.54 -28.50
C GLY A 54 -50.90 -6.97 -29.04
N GLY A 55 -50.08 -7.83 -28.40
CA GLY A 55 -50.03 -9.26 -28.67
C GLY A 55 -48.74 -9.75 -29.31
N SER A 56 -47.74 -8.88 -29.51
CA SER A 56 -46.43 -9.29 -30.04
C SER A 56 -45.82 -10.41 -29.19
N LYS A 57 -45.18 -11.36 -29.87
CA LYS A 57 -44.42 -12.47 -29.27
C LYS A 57 -42.92 -12.34 -29.50
N VAL A 58 -42.47 -11.22 -30.08
CA VAL A 58 -41.07 -10.95 -30.34
C VAL A 58 -40.40 -10.55 -29.02
N PRO A 59 -39.23 -11.11 -28.65
CA PRO A 59 -38.59 -10.88 -27.35
C PRO A 59 -37.87 -9.52 -27.28
N HIS A 60 -38.63 -8.43 -27.28
CA HIS A 60 -38.13 -7.07 -27.18
C HIS A 60 -37.53 -6.75 -25.80
N VAL A 61 -36.57 -5.82 -25.76
CA VAL A 61 -35.84 -5.44 -24.54
C VAL A 61 -36.00 -3.94 -24.31
N LEU A 62 -36.58 -3.59 -23.16
CA LEU A 62 -36.92 -2.23 -22.76
C LEU A 62 -36.18 -1.89 -21.47
N VAL A 63 -35.52 -0.73 -21.41
CA VAL A 63 -34.76 -0.28 -20.25
C VAL A 63 -35.16 1.14 -19.86
N TYR A 64 -35.47 1.36 -18.58
CA TYR A 64 -35.76 2.68 -18.03
C TYR A 64 -34.73 3.07 -16.97
N ARG A 65 -34.30 4.33 -16.99
CA ARG A 65 -33.43 4.94 -15.99
C ARG A 65 -33.95 6.32 -15.59
N ARG A 66 -33.71 6.73 -14.35
CA ARG A 66 -33.90 8.11 -13.89
C ARG A 66 -32.57 8.73 -13.49
N SER A 67 -32.33 9.96 -13.93
CA SER A 67 -31.15 10.77 -13.64
C SER A 67 -31.38 11.69 -12.45
N ASP A 68 -30.29 12.26 -11.93
CA ASP A 68 -30.33 13.30 -10.90
C ASP A 68 -31.29 14.46 -11.27
N ALA A 69 -32.02 14.94 -10.27
CA ALA A 69 -32.93 16.08 -10.38
C ALA A 69 -32.66 17.09 -9.25
N PRO A 70 -33.09 18.37 -9.38
CA PRO A 70 -32.87 19.36 -8.33
C PRO A 70 -33.37 18.87 -6.96
N GLY A 71 -32.44 18.68 -6.01
CA GLY A 71 -32.72 18.20 -4.65
C GLY A 71 -32.86 16.68 -4.49
N LEU A 72 -32.74 15.90 -5.56
CA LEU A 72 -32.85 14.42 -5.55
C LEU A 72 -31.67 13.79 -6.30
N ARG A 73 -30.96 12.86 -5.65
CA ARG A 73 -29.84 12.13 -6.24
C ARG A 73 -30.25 10.69 -6.55
N PHE A 74 -30.29 10.35 -7.83
CA PHE A 74 -30.67 9.05 -8.38
C PHE A 74 -29.47 8.31 -9.00
N ASP A 75 -28.50 9.03 -9.56
CA ASP A 75 -27.41 8.42 -10.33
C ASP A 75 -26.47 7.56 -9.46
N VAL A 76 -26.24 7.96 -8.21
CA VAL A 76 -25.32 7.26 -7.30
C VAL A 76 -25.91 7.10 -5.89
N PRO A 77 -25.64 5.97 -5.21
CA PRO A 77 -26.07 5.76 -3.84
C PRO A 77 -25.21 6.58 -2.85
N ASP A 78 -25.68 6.70 -1.60
CA ASP A 78 -24.92 7.34 -0.54
C ASP A 78 -23.78 6.43 -0.03
N TYR A 79 -22.59 6.64 -0.58
CA TYR A 79 -21.37 5.91 -0.21
C TYR A 79 -20.91 6.10 1.24
N ASN A 80 -21.53 7.00 2.03
CA ASN A 80 -21.22 7.15 3.45
C ASN A 80 -22.01 6.19 4.34
N LYS A 81 -22.95 5.44 3.77
CA LYS A 81 -23.77 4.44 4.44
C LYS A 81 -23.27 3.03 4.16
N GLU A 82 -23.73 2.07 4.96
CA GLU A 82 -23.51 0.67 4.64
C GLU A 82 -24.29 0.28 3.38
N PRO A 83 -23.82 -0.71 2.59
CA PRO A 83 -24.44 -1.06 1.31
C PRO A 83 -25.93 -1.39 1.40
N GLU A 84 -26.36 -2.09 2.44
CA GLU A 84 -27.76 -2.48 2.66
C GLU A 84 -28.65 -1.28 2.98
N GLU A 85 -28.22 -0.42 3.91
CA GLU A 85 -28.96 0.80 4.28
C GLU A 85 -29.09 1.74 3.08
N ALA A 86 -27.98 1.94 2.36
CA ALA A 86 -27.98 2.70 1.12
C ALA A 86 -28.95 2.09 0.09
N ALA A 87 -28.97 0.77 -0.08
CA ALA A 87 -29.87 0.09 -1.02
C ALA A 87 -31.35 0.31 -0.66
N VAL A 88 -31.72 0.20 0.61
CA VAL A 88 -33.10 0.43 1.07
C VAL A 88 -33.57 1.85 0.77
N GLU A 89 -32.75 2.85 1.12
CA GLU A 89 -33.11 4.25 0.88
C GLU A 89 -33.15 4.60 -0.60
N HIS A 90 -32.14 4.15 -1.34
CA HIS A 90 -32.02 4.42 -2.77
C HIS A 90 -33.14 3.77 -3.57
N TRP A 91 -33.50 2.53 -3.24
CA TRP A 91 -34.63 1.83 -3.85
C TRP A 91 -35.96 2.50 -3.52
N LYS A 92 -36.16 2.91 -2.26
CA LYS A 92 -37.36 3.66 -1.85
C LYS A 92 -37.50 4.96 -2.64
N LEU A 93 -36.40 5.68 -2.83
CA LEU A 93 -36.36 6.91 -3.63
C LEU A 93 -36.76 6.63 -5.08
N HIS A 94 -36.17 5.62 -5.72
CA HIS A 94 -36.48 5.25 -7.10
C HIS A 94 -37.93 4.83 -7.27
N LYS A 95 -38.42 3.92 -6.40
CA LYS A 95 -39.80 3.40 -6.46
C LYS A 95 -40.85 4.50 -6.33
N ALA A 96 -40.58 5.53 -5.52
CA ALA A 96 -41.47 6.69 -5.38
C ALA A 96 -41.54 7.58 -6.63
N HIS A 97 -40.59 7.43 -7.56
CA HIS A 97 -40.41 8.31 -8.72
C HIS A 97 -40.40 7.57 -10.06
N PHE A 98 -40.68 6.26 -10.08
CA PHE A 98 -40.89 5.57 -11.35
C PHE A 98 -42.16 6.08 -12.04
N PRO A 99 -42.18 6.18 -13.39
CA PRO A 99 -43.38 6.55 -14.12
C PRO A 99 -44.52 5.55 -13.82
N PRO A 100 -45.75 6.01 -13.59
CA PRO A 100 -46.88 5.12 -13.33
C PRO A 100 -47.22 4.23 -14.53
N GLU A 101 -46.82 4.61 -15.74
CA GLU A 101 -47.02 3.85 -16.97
C GLU A 101 -45.97 2.74 -17.17
N LEU A 102 -44.97 2.63 -16.29
CA LEU A 102 -43.91 1.63 -16.41
C LEU A 102 -44.44 0.24 -16.06
N ASP A 103 -44.41 -0.67 -17.04
CA ASP A 103 -44.75 -2.07 -16.81
C ASP A 103 -43.55 -2.83 -16.25
N LYS A 104 -43.61 -3.15 -14.95
CA LYS A 104 -42.51 -3.80 -14.21
C LYS A 104 -42.18 -5.22 -14.68
N ASP A 105 -43.07 -5.87 -15.43
CA ASP A 105 -42.83 -7.20 -15.99
C ASP A 105 -42.17 -7.14 -17.38
N LEU A 106 -42.20 -5.99 -18.04
CA LEU A 106 -41.59 -5.79 -19.36
C LEU A 106 -40.26 -5.02 -19.28
N VAL A 107 -40.19 -4.01 -18.42
CA VAL A 107 -39.10 -3.03 -18.39
C VAL A 107 -38.05 -3.36 -17.34
N TRP A 108 -36.78 -3.37 -17.76
CA TRP A 108 -35.63 -3.39 -16.86
C TRP A 108 -35.41 -1.99 -16.27
N VAL A 109 -35.37 -1.87 -14.95
CA VAL A 109 -35.01 -0.61 -14.27
C VAL A 109 -33.53 -0.59 -13.93
N GLU A 110 -32.86 0.48 -14.32
CA GLU A 110 -31.49 0.82 -13.94
C GLU A 110 -31.55 1.96 -12.92
N THR A 111 -30.99 1.73 -11.73
CA THR A 111 -31.07 2.71 -10.62
C THR A 111 -29.73 3.29 -10.24
N ILE A 112 -28.64 2.95 -10.93
CA ILE A 112 -27.29 3.45 -10.63
C ILE A 112 -26.52 3.63 -11.93
N ASN A 113 -25.69 4.67 -11.98
CA ASN A 113 -25.11 5.20 -13.20
C ASN A 113 -23.77 5.90 -12.91
N GLU A 114 -22.76 5.73 -13.79
CA GLU A 114 -21.45 6.41 -13.72
C GLU A 114 -20.77 6.31 -12.32
N LEU A 115 -20.74 5.08 -11.78
CA LEU A 115 -20.29 4.77 -10.42
C LEU A 115 -18.78 4.98 -10.19
N ARG A 116 -18.35 4.94 -8.91
CA ARG A 116 -16.93 4.92 -8.53
C ARG A 116 -16.20 3.71 -9.13
N LYS A 117 -14.98 3.93 -9.62
CA LYS A 117 -14.28 2.99 -10.50
C LYS A 117 -13.23 2.13 -9.81
N GLU A 118 -12.77 2.53 -8.63
CA GLU A 118 -11.67 1.86 -7.93
C GLU A 118 -12.08 0.49 -7.37
N VAL A 119 -11.18 -0.50 -7.45
CA VAL A 119 -11.46 -1.89 -6.99
C VAL A 119 -11.94 -1.93 -5.52
N LYS A 120 -11.44 -1.03 -4.66
CA LYS A 120 -11.87 -0.89 -3.26
C LYS A 120 -13.37 -0.57 -3.08
N TRP A 121 -14.00 0.09 -4.04
CA TRP A 121 -15.43 0.42 -4.02
C TRP A 121 -16.28 -0.64 -4.72
N ALA A 122 -15.70 -1.46 -5.60
CA ALA A 122 -16.42 -2.50 -6.31
C ALA A 122 -17.06 -3.51 -5.35
N ASP A 123 -16.39 -3.86 -4.26
CA ASP A 123 -16.97 -4.75 -3.24
C ASP A 123 -18.22 -4.14 -2.60
N TRP A 124 -18.15 -2.88 -2.15
CA TRP A 124 -19.28 -2.15 -1.57
C TRP A 124 -20.43 -2.02 -2.58
N ILE A 125 -20.12 -1.69 -3.85
CA ILE A 125 -21.11 -1.51 -4.92
C ILE A 125 -21.79 -2.83 -5.27
N GLY A 126 -21.05 -3.94 -5.30
CA GLY A 126 -21.60 -5.27 -5.52
C GLY A 126 -22.54 -5.69 -4.40
N GLN A 127 -22.19 -5.43 -3.13
CA GLN A 127 -23.09 -5.63 -1.99
C GLN A 127 -24.35 -4.77 -2.09
N PHE A 128 -24.21 -3.50 -2.46
CA PHE A 128 -25.34 -2.59 -2.67
C PHE A 128 -26.28 -3.11 -3.78
N ALA A 129 -25.73 -3.58 -4.90
CA ALA A 129 -26.51 -4.13 -6.00
C ALA A 129 -27.19 -5.45 -5.62
N PHE A 130 -26.54 -6.30 -4.82
CA PHE A 130 -27.16 -7.50 -4.25
C PHE A 130 -28.42 -7.15 -3.44
N HIS A 131 -28.33 -6.21 -2.50
CA HIS A 131 -29.48 -5.80 -1.69
C HIS A 131 -30.56 -5.10 -2.53
N THR A 132 -30.18 -4.22 -3.46
CA THR A 132 -31.13 -3.55 -4.36
C THR A 132 -31.86 -4.55 -5.26
N GLY A 133 -31.16 -5.55 -5.79
CA GLY A 133 -31.73 -6.63 -6.59
C GLY A 133 -32.76 -7.45 -5.81
N GLN A 134 -32.49 -7.77 -4.54
CA GLN A 134 -33.45 -8.45 -3.67
C GLN A 134 -34.73 -7.62 -3.46
N LEU A 135 -34.58 -6.31 -3.20
CA LEU A 135 -35.71 -5.40 -3.02
C LEU A 135 -36.53 -5.25 -4.31
N ALA A 136 -35.86 -5.10 -5.45
CA ALA A 136 -36.51 -4.99 -6.75
C ALA A 136 -37.34 -6.24 -7.10
N MET A 137 -36.77 -7.43 -6.88
CA MET A 137 -37.49 -8.69 -7.07
C MET A 137 -38.68 -8.83 -6.12
N ALA A 138 -38.52 -8.45 -4.85
CA ALA A 138 -39.61 -8.48 -3.88
C ALA A 138 -40.79 -7.56 -4.28
N ASP A 139 -40.50 -6.42 -4.91
CA ASP A 139 -41.52 -5.51 -5.47
C ASP A 139 -42.00 -5.92 -6.89
N GLY A 140 -41.39 -6.94 -7.50
CA GLY A 140 -41.74 -7.54 -8.78
C GLY A 140 -41.06 -6.92 -10.01
N TYR A 141 -40.10 -6.02 -9.84
CA TYR A 141 -39.38 -5.35 -10.92
C TYR A 141 -38.26 -6.23 -11.51
N ARG A 142 -37.94 -6.00 -12.78
CA ARG A 142 -36.67 -6.43 -13.38
C ARG A 142 -35.61 -5.36 -13.13
N PHE A 143 -34.45 -5.75 -12.61
CA PHE A 143 -33.39 -4.82 -12.21
C PHE A 143 -32.07 -5.09 -12.93
N SER A 144 -31.41 -4.02 -13.36
CA SER A 144 -30.08 -4.08 -13.99
C SER A 144 -29.10 -3.11 -13.33
N ALA A 145 -28.12 -3.62 -12.61
CA ALA A 145 -26.93 -2.87 -12.14
C ALA A 145 -25.82 -2.99 -13.19
N PHE A 146 -24.96 -2.03 -13.53
CA PHE A 146 -24.42 -1.00 -12.66
C PHE A 146 -24.33 0.36 -13.35
N GLY A 147 -24.55 0.44 -14.67
CA GLY A 147 -24.40 1.67 -15.43
C GLY A 147 -22.96 2.20 -15.41
N TYR A 148 -21.96 1.31 -15.35
CA TYR A 148 -20.55 1.72 -15.33
C TYR A 148 -20.17 2.48 -16.60
N SER A 149 -19.39 3.56 -16.47
CA SER A 149 -18.84 4.31 -17.61
C SER A 149 -17.90 3.46 -18.47
N THR A 150 -17.65 3.86 -19.72
CA THR A 150 -16.65 3.20 -20.58
C THR A 150 -15.28 3.14 -19.88
N GLY A 151 -14.56 2.01 -19.99
CA GLY A 151 -13.27 1.83 -19.32
C GLY A 151 -13.31 1.56 -17.80
N THR A 152 -14.50 1.45 -17.19
CA THR A 152 -14.68 1.09 -15.76
C THR A 152 -15.42 -0.26 -15.62
N PRO A 153 -15.61 -0.84 -14.43
CA PRO A 153 -14.74 -0.66 -13.26
C PRO A 153 -13.30 -1.14 -13.55
N GLU A 154 -12.35 -0.80 -12.68
CA GLU A 154 -10.94 -1.20 -12.82
C GLU A 154 -10.76 -2.73 -12.81
N GLU A 155 -9.65 -3.23 -13.37
CA GLU A 155 -9.38 -4.67 -13.47
C GLU A 155 -9.38 -5.34 -12.08
N GLY A 156 -10.04 -6.48 -11.97
CA GLY A 156 -10.26 -7.19 -10.70
C GLY A 156 -11.55 -6.81 -9.96
N ALA A 157 -12.26 -5.74 -10.36
CA ALA A 157 -13.50 -5.34 -9.70
C ALA A 157 -14.61 -6.41 -9.74
N TRP A 158 -14.81 -7.07 -10.88
CA TRP A 158 -15.81 -8.14 -11.05
C TRP A 158 -15.55 -9.36 -10.15
N GLU A 159 -14.35 -9.49 -9.60
CA GLU A 159 -13.93 -10.62 -8.76
C GLU A 159 -13.93 -10.29 -7.26
N THR A 160 -14.42 -9.11 -6.86
CA THR A 160 -14.66 -8.80 -5.44
C THR A 160 -15.84 -9.60 -4.90
N ASP A 161 -15.82 -9.92 -3.61
CA ASP A 161 -16.85 -10.76 -2.97
C ASP A 161 -18.27 -10.20 -3.18
N GLY A 162 -18.45 -8.89 -3.03
CA GLY A 162 -19.72 -8.21 -3.29
C GLY A 162 -20.19 -8.31 -4.73
N MET A 163 -19.28 -8.19 -5.72
CA MET A 163 -19.62 -8.32 -7.13
C MET A 163 -19.99 -9.76 -7.47
N LEU A 164 -19.18 -10.74 -7.06
CA LEU A 164 -19.47 -12.15 -7.24
C LEU A 164 -20.83 -12.52 -6.62
N ARG A 165 -21.14 -11.99 -5.43
CA ARG A 165 -22.42 -12.21 -4.76
C ARG A 165 -23.62 -11.69 -5.56
N TYR A 166 -23.52 -10.52 -6.21
CA TYR A 166 -24.58 -10.04 -7.11
C TYR A 166 -24.69 -10.91 -8.37
N LEU A 167 -23.56 -11.34 -8.94
CA LEU A 167 -23.54 -12.20 -10.14
C LEU A 167 -24.14 -13.60 -9.86
N GLU A 168 -23.87 -14.17 -8.69
CA GLU A 168 -24.53 -15.39 -8.22
C GLU A 168 -26.05 -15.20 -8.09
N LEU A 169 -26.50 -14.05 -7.61
CA LEU A 169 -27.93 -13.71 -7.55
C LEU A 169 -28.53 -13.59 -8.96
N CYS A 170 -27.81 -12.99 -9.91
CA CYS A 170 -28.22 -12.95 -11.32
C CYS A 170 -28.34 -14.35 -11.93
N GLN A 171 -27.43 -15.27 -11.62
CA GLN A 171 -27.55 -16.66 -12.05
C GLN A 171 -28.81 -17.34 -11.51
N GLN A 172 -29.20 -17.03 -10.26
CA GLN A 172 -30.38 -17.61 -9.62
C GLN A 172 -31.68 -17.05 -10.20
N HIS A 173 -31.66 -15.81 -10.70
CA HIS A 173 -32.85 -15.08 -11.18
C HIS A 173 -32.60 -14.35 -12.52
N PRO A 174 -32.20 -15.05 -13.60
CA PRO A 174 -31.79 -14.42 -14.86
C PRO A 174 -32.93 -13.69 -15.59
N GLU A 175 -34.18 -13.99 -15.27
CA GLU A 175 -35.38 -13.33 -15.80
C GLU A 175 -35.76 -12.03 -15.06
N LYS A 176 -35.14 -11.77 -13.90
CA LYS A 176 -35.37 -10.59 -13.08
C LYS A 176 -34.11 -9.74 -12.85
N LEU A 177 -32.90 -10.29 -13.02
CA LEU A 177 -31.65 -9.59 -12.73
C LEU A 177 -30.66 -9.66 -13.90
N SER A 178 -30.01 -8.52 -14.20
CA SER A 178 -29.02 -8.40 -15.28
C SER A 178 -27.90 -7.43 -14.94
N VAL A 179 -26.94 -7.30 -15.87
CA VAL A 179 -25.86 -6.32 -15.79
C VAL A 179 -25.99 -5.22 -16.85
N ALA A 180 -25.94 -3.94 -16.47
CA ALA A 180 -25.92 -2.77 -17.34
C ALA A 180 -24.51 -2.18 -17.49
N LEU A 181 -24.13 -1.83 -18.72
CA LEU A 181 -22.82 -1.29 -19.10
C LEU A 181 -22.94 -0.15 -20.13
N HIS A 182 -22.09 0.87 -20.05
CA HIS A 182 -21.83 1.83 -21.12
C HIS A 182 -20.58 1.46 -21.94
N GLU A 183 -20.65 1.55 -23.26
CA GLU A 183 -19.54 1.27 -24.18
C GLU A 183 -19.39 2.38 -25.23
N TYR A 184 -18.48 3.32 -24.96
CA TYR A 184 -18.13 4.41 -25.86
C TYR A 184 -16.71 4.24 -26.37
N SER A 185 -16.49 4.41 -27.68
CA SER A 185 -15.12 4.38 -28.22
C SER A 185 -14.30 5.60 -27.81
N LEU A 186 -14.94 6.71 -27.46
CA LEU A 186 -14.34 8.02 -27.23
C LEU A 186 -13.65 8.63 -28.46
N LYS A 187 -13.85 8.03 -29.64
CA LYS A 187 -13.35 8.53 -30.94
C LYS A 187 -14.41 8.43 -32.02
N VAL A 188 -14.60 9.52 -32.77
CA VAL A 188 -15.62 9.58 -33.83
C VAL A 188 -15.19 8.76 -35.07
N ASP A 189 -13.90 8.65 -35.34
CA ASP A 189 -13.35 7.98 -36.53
C ASP A 189 -12.98 6.51 -36.32
N ASP A 190 -12.99 6.03 -35.07
CA ASP A 190 -12.64 4.64 -34.72
C ASP A 190 -13.56 4.10 -33.62
N ILE A 191 -14.51 3.24 -34.00
CA ILE A 191 -15.43 2.60 -33.05
C ILE A 191 -14.72 1.53 -32.18
N TRP A 192 -13.61 0.96 -32.64
CA TRP A 192 -12.88 -0.08 -31.93
C TRP A 192 -11.71 0.47 -31.10
N PHE A 193 -11.63 1.79 -30.94
CA PHE A 193 -10.61 2.41 -30.12
C PHE A 193 -10.64 1.83 -28.71
N LEU A 194 -9.53 1.20 -28.30
CA LEU A 194 -9.39 0.45 -27.05
C LEU A 194 -10.39 -0.71 -26.87
N ARG A 195 -10.69 -1.47 -27.94
CA ARG A 195 -11.47 -2.72 -27.89
C ARG A 195 -11.02 -3.63 -26.74
N GLY A 196 -12.00 -4.23 -26.06
CA GLY A 196 -11.84 -5.03 -24.84
C GLY A 196 -11.80 -4.20 -23.55
N ASN A 197 -11.46 -2.92 -23.63
CA ASN A 197 -11.50 -1.98 -22.49
C ASN A 197 -12.67 -0.98 -22.61
N HIS A 198 -12.97 -0.53 -23.82
CA HIS A 198 -14.12 0.32 -24.12
C HIS A 198 -15.29 -0.50 -24.65
N LEU A 199 -15.26 -0.88 -25.94
CA LEU A 199 -16.23 -1.79 -26.55
C LEU A 199 -15.84 -3.25 -26.33
N GLY A 200 -16.80 -4.12 -26.02
CA GLY A 200 -16.57 -5.54 -25.76
C GLY A 200 -16.12 -5.86 -24.35
N ARG A 201 -16.26 -4.93 -23.40
CA ARG A 201 -15.75 -5.10 -22.03
C ARG A 201 -16.59 -6.07 -21.20
N PHE A 202 -17.82 -6.37 -21.64
CA PHE A 202 -18.62 -7.44 -21.04
C PHE A 202 -17.91 -8.79 -21.09
N GLU A 203 -16.94 -8.99 -22.00
CA GLU A 203 -16.12 -10.20 -22.02
C GLU A 203 -15.28 -10.36 -20.74
N LYS A 204 -14.87 -9.26 -20.07
CA LYS A 204 -14.18 -9.33 -18.78
C LYS A 204 -15.11 -9.79 -17.66
N LEU A 205 -16.36 -9.34 -17.69
CA LEU A 205 -17.41 -9.82 -16.79
C LEU A 205 -17.66 -11.33 -17.02
N PHE A 206 -17.76 -11.76 -18.28
CA PHE A 206 -17.96 -13.16 -18.62
C PHE A 206 -16.76 -14.02 -18.22
N ALA A 207 -15.53 -13.54 -18.42
CA ALA A 207 -14.33 -14.23 -17.96
C ALA A 207 -14.33 -14.41 -16.43
N ALA A 208 -14.78 -13.41 -15.66
CA ALA A 208 -14.94 -13.54 -14.22
C ALA A 208 -16.01 -14.60 -13.87
N CYS A 209 -17.17 -14.57 -14.53
CA CYS A 209 -18.22 -15.57 -14.32
C CYS A 209 -17.72 -16.99 -14.63
N ASP A 210 -17.11 -17.20 -15.80
CA ASP A 210 -16.55 -18.48 -16.23
C ASP A 210 -15.52 -19.01 -15.23
N LYS A 211 -14.61 -18.14 -14.76
CA LYS A 211 -13.57 -18.49 -13.79
C LYS A 211 -14.13 -18.95 -12.45
N HIS A 212 -15.21 -18.33 -11.98
CA HIS A 212 -15.85 -18.67 -10.70
C HIS A 212 -16.97 -19.70 -10.85
N GLY A 213 -17.17 -20.27 -12.04
CA GLY A 213 -18.24 -21.24 -12.30
C GLY A 213 -19.65 -20.65 -12.19
N ILE A 214 -19.77 -19.33 -12.33
CA ILE A 214 -21.05 -18.61 -12.35
C ILE A 214 -21.53 -18.55 -13.80
N LYS A 215 -22.81 -18.84 -14.04
CA LYS A 215 -23.45 -18.68 -15.33
C LYS A 215 -23.42 -17.20 -15.73
N ARG A 216 -22.87 -16.90 -16.91
CA ARG A 216 -22.82 -15.55 -17.47
C ARG A 216 -24.21 -14.87 -17.40
N PRO A 217 -24.33 -13.68 -16.79
CA PRO A 217 -25.60 -12.97 -16.69
C PRO A 217 -25.98 -12.34 -18.03
N TYR A 218 -27.25 -11.96 -18.19
CA TYR A 218 -27.62 -11.08 -19.29
C TYR A 218 -26.97 -9.71 -19.15
N VAL A 219 -26.53 -9.15 -20.28
CA VAL A 219 -25.87 -7.84 -20.34
C VAL A 219 -26.69 -6.89 -21.22
N LEU A 220 -26.99 -5.72 -20.66
CA LEU A 220 -27.63 -4.60 -21.33
C LEU A 220 -26.56 -3.53 -21.57
N ILE A 221 -26.18 -3.28 -22.82
CA ILE A 221 -25.30 -2.15 -23.15
C ILE A 221 -26.19 -0.91 -23.27
N THR A 222 -26.47 -0.30 -22.13
CA THR A 222 -27.50 0.72 -22.01
C THR A 222 -27.06 2.03 -22.67
N GLU A 223 -25.77 2.24 -22.89
CA GLU A 223 -25.27 3.34 -23.71
C GLU A 223 -24.12 2.88 -24.61
N TRP A 224 -24.21 3.19 -25.90
CA TRP A 224 -23.26 2.75 -26.91
C TRP A 224 -22.97 3.85 -27.92
N GLY A 225 -21.71 3.99 -28.35
CA GLY A 225 -21.39 4.84 -29.49
C GLY A 225 -19.96 5.38 -29.49
N TRP A 226 -19.81 6.63 -29.91
CA TRP A 226 -18.52 7.26 -30.17
C TRP A 226 -18.12 8.17 -29.02
N THR A 227 -18.51 9.45 -29.06
CA THR A 227 -18.24 10.43 -27.99
C THR A 227 -19.54 10.96 -27.39
N HIS A 228 -19.44 11.64 -26.25
CA HIS A 228 -20.62 12.15 -25.54
C HIS A 228 -21.42 13.22 -26.31
N ASN A 229 -20.80 13.93 -27.26
CA ASN A 229 -21.41 15.07 -28.00
C ASN A 229 -21.36 14.92 -29.53
N SER A 230 -20.78 13.85 -30.07
CA SER A 230 -20.58 13.68 -31.50
C SER A 230 -20.84 12.27 -32.01
N VAL A 231 -21.45 12.23 -33.18
CA VAL A 231 -21.75 11.03 -33.97
C VAL A 231 -21.13 11.26 -35.35
N PRO A 232 -20.50 10.24 -35.97
CA PRO A 232 -19.94 10.37 -37.30
C PRO A 232 -21.04 10.64 -38.34
N VAL A 233 -20.65 11.06 -39.54
CA VAL A 233 -21.60 11.10 -40.66
C VAL A 233 -22.17 9.69 -40.92
N PRO A 234 -23.44 9.57 -41.37
CA PRO A 234 -24.13 8.27 -41.47
C PRO A 234 -23.35 7.18 -42.21
N GLU A 235 -22.59 7.53 -43.24
CA GLU A 235 -21.80 6.59 -44.03
C GLU A 235 -20.73 5.90 -43.18
N VAL A 236 -20.00 6.68 -42.36
CA VAL A 236 -18.98 6.18 -41.44
C VAL A 236 -19.62 5.45 -40.26
N ALA A 237 -20.66 6.05 -39.68
CA ALA A 237 -21.39 5.47 -38.55
C ALA A 237 -21.97 4.09 -38.91
N MET A 238 -22.50 3.90 -40.11
CA MET A 238 -23.05 2.62 -40.55
C MET A 238 -21.99 1.54 -40.78
N LYS A 239 -20.76 1.90 -41.15
CA LYS A 239 -19.65 0.93 -41.19
C LYS A 239 -19.36 0.41 -39.79
N HIS A 240 -19.21 1.33 -38.84
CA HIS A 240 -18.97 1.02 -37.42
C HIS A 240 -20.10 0.17 -36.81
N ILE A 241 -21.36 0.55 -37.06
CA ILE A 241 -22.54 -0.18 -36.57
C ILE A 241 -22.59 -1.60 -37.11
N ARG A 242 -22.25 -1.82 -38.39
CA ARG A 242 -22.25 -3.17 -38.98
C ARG A 242 -21.25 -4.08 -38.28
N GLU A 243 -20.03 -3.60 -38.05
CA GLU A 243 -18.97 -4.35 -37.39
C GLU A 243 -19.35 -4.68 -35.93
N ALA A 244 -19.86 -3.70 -35.18
CA ALA A 244 -20.27 -3.91 -33.80
C ALA A 244 -21.49 -4.84 -33.69
N ALA A 245 -22.46 -4.71 -34.61
CA ALA A 245 -23.64 -5.56 -34.66
C ALA A 245 -23.27 -7.03 -34.90
N GLU A 246 -22.38 -7.31 -35.85
CA GLU A 246 -21.88 -8.66 -36.12
C GLU A 246 -21.14 -9.24 -34.91
N TYR A 247 -20.36 -8.41 -34.23
CA TYR A 247 -19.64 -8.81 -33.02
C TYR A 247 -20.58 -9.15 -31.85
N TYR A 248 -21.53 -8.27 -31.50
CA TYR A 248 -22.48 -8.53 -30.42
C TYR A 248 -23.46 -9.68 -30.73
N ALA A 249 -23.71 -9.96 -32.01
CA ALA A 249 -24.52 -11.10 -32.43
C ALA A 249 -23.95 -12.45 -31.97
N ARG A 250 -22.63 -12.54 -31.74
CA ARG A 250 -21.94 -13.76 -31.26
C ARG A 250 -22.20 -14.11 -29.79
N PHE A 251 -22.74 -13.18 -29.01
CA PHE A 251 -22.93 -13.35 -27.55
C PHE A 251 -24.41 -13.34 -27.19
N PRO A 252 -25.07 -14.50 -27.05
CA PRO A 252 -26.51 -14.54 -26.75
C PRO A 252 -26.88 -13.84 -25.43
N GLU A 253 -25.94 -13.71 -24.50
CA GLU A 253 -26.09 -13.01 -23.23
C GLU A 253 -26.18 -11.49 -23.38
N VAL A 254 -25.60 -10.91 -24.44
CA VAL A 254 -25.77 -9.48 -24.75
C VAL A 254 -27.14 -9.29 -25.39
N LEU A 255 -28.05 -8.64 -24.67
CA LEU A 255 -29.44 -8.46 -25.11
C LEU A 255 -29.62 -7.24 -26.03
N GLY A 256 -28.72 -6.27 -25.97
CA GLY A 256 -28.68 -5.17 -26.92
C GLY A 256 -27.77 -4.03 -26.52
N ALA A 257 -27.58 -3.09 -27.45
CA ALA A 257 -26.76 -1.90 -27.29
C ALA A 257 -27.45 -0.65 -27.84
N ALA A 258 -27.68 0.37 -27.02
CA ALA A 258 -28.43 1.56 -27.42
C ALA A 258 -27.52 2.72 -27.85
N ILE A 259 -27.68 3.19 -29.09
CA ILE A 259 -26.97 4.36 -29.62
C ILE A 259 -27.27 5.60 -28.77
N TRP A 260 -26.21 6.21 -28.24
CA TRP A 260 -26.22 7.51 -27.58
C TRP A 260 -26.33 8.65 -28.61
N TYR A 261 -27.27 9.61 -28.55
CA TYR A 261 -28.42 9.76 -27.67
C TYR A 261 -29.43 10.70 -28.33
N LEU A 262 -30.73 10.42 -28.21
CA LEU A 262 -31.82 11.19 -28.86
C LEU A 262 -32.46 12.25 -27.97
N GLY A 263 -32.03 12.37 -26.70
CA GLY A 263 -32.50 13.40 -25.76
C GLY A 263 -31.86 14.77 -25.95
N ALA A 264 -32.36 15.78 -25.24
CA ALA A 264 -31.81 17.13 -25.33
C ALA A 264 -30.38 17.26 -24.75
N GLY A 265 -29.67 18.31 -25.16
CA GLY A 265 -28.33 18.64 -24.64
C GLY A 265 -27.17 18.17 -25.53
N PHE A 266 -25.98 18.06 -24.93
CA PHE A 266 -24.75 17.49 -25.53
C PHE A 266 -24.45 17.98 -26.96
N GLU A 267 -24.49 19.30 -27.16
CA GLU A 267 -24.22 19.94 -28.47
C GLU A 267 -25.11 19.45 -29.62
N GLY A 268 -26.37 19.14 -29.31
CA GLY A 268 -27.35 18.74 -30.30
C GLY A 268 -27.11 17.35 -30.90
N ILE A 269 -26.44 16.47 -30.14
CA ILE A 269 -26.16 15.10 -30.56
C ILE A 269 -27.41 14.34 -31.04
N ALA A 270 -28.59 14.65 -30.47
CA ALA A 270 -29.86 14.08 -30.91
C ALA A 270 -30.13 14.24 -32.40
N ASN A 271 -29.82 15.41 -32.98
CA ASN A 271 -30.02 15.63 -34.42
C ASN A 271 -29.01 14.88 -35.29
N LYS A 272 -27.86 14.49 -34.72
CA LYS A 272 -26.85 13.68 -35.41
C LYS A 272 -27.23 12.20 -35.33
N ALA A 273 -27.59 11.71 -34.14
CA ALA A 273 -28.03 10.34 -33.91
C ALA A 273 -29.36 10.01 -34.62
N GLN A 274 -30.31 10.96 -34.69
CA GLN A 274 -31.59 10.77 -35.37
C GLN A 274 -31.42 10.40 -36.86
N LYS A 275 -30.39 10.94 -37.52
CA LYS A 275 -30.08 10.63 -38.93
C LYS A 275 -29.71 9.16 -39.14
N LEU A 276 -29.35 8.43 -38.08
CA LEU A 276 -29.03 7.01 -38.14
C LEU A 276 -30.28 6.12 -38.06
N ILE A 277 -31.43 6.61 -37.61
CA ILE A 277 -32.64 5.78 -37.43
C ILE A 277 -33.01 5.05 -38.73
N LYS A 278 -33.16 5.78 -39.83
CA LYS A 278 -33.50 5.17 -41.12
C LYS A 278 -32.47 4.15 -41.62
N PRO A 279 -31.17 4.47 -41.77
CA PRO A 279 -30.20 3.49 -42.27
C PRO A 279 -29.98 2.31 -41.31
N VAL A 280 -30.11 2.49 -39.99
CA VAL A 280 -30.10 1.37 -39.03
C VAL A 280 -31.35 0.51 -39.16
N THR A 281 -32.53 1.10 -39.39
CA THR A 281 -33.77 0.36 -39.67
C THR A 281 -33.61 -0.52 -40.90
N GLU A 282 -33.19 0.08 -42.02
CA GLU A 282 -32.98 -0.63 -43.29
C GLU A 282 -31.92 -1.73 -43.15
N PHE A 283 -30.82 -1.45 -42.45
CA PHE A 283 -29.80 -2.45 -42.17
C PHE A 283 -30.36 -3.63 -41.36
N THR A 284 -31.09 -3.35 -40.29
CA THR A 284 -31.65 -4.36 -39.38
C THR A 284 -32.67 -5.26 -40.08
N LEU A 285 -33.57 -4.69 -40.87
CA LEU A 285 -34.58 -5.45 -41.63
C LEU A 285 -33.97 -6.40 -42.66
N ASN A 286 -32.79 -6.06 -43.19
CA ASN A 286 -32.15 -6.81 -44.28
C ASN A 286 -30.97 -7.67 -43.84
N THR A 287 -30.64 -7.70 -42.54
CA THR A 287 -29.43 -8.37 -42.05
C THR A 287 -29.74 -9.37 -40.96
N VAL A 288 -29.33 -10.62 -41.20
CA VAL A 288 -29.26 -11.66 -40.19
C VAL A 288 -27.86 -12.28 -40.28
N PHE A 289 -27.16 -12.36 -39.16
CA PHE A 289 -25.79 -12.85 -39.13
C PHE A 289 -25.73 -14.36 -38.99
N ASP A 290 -24.81 -14.99 -39.71
CA ASP A 290 -24.41 -16.37 -39.49
C ASP A 290 -23.22 -16.39 -38.52
N VAL A 291 -23.51 -16.65 -37.24
CA VAL A 291 -22.49 -16.57 -36.18
C VAL A 291 -22.30 -17.91 -35.48
N GLU A 292 -21.06 -18.14 -35.05
CA GLU A 292 -20.73 -19.13 -34.04
C GLU A 292 -20.80 -18.44 -32.67
N PHE A 293 -21.62 -18.99 -31.77
CA PHE A 293 -21.79 -18.42 -30.44
C PHE A 293 -20.55 -18.71 -29.59
N ASP A 294 -20.08 -17.67 -28.91
CA ASP A 294 -19.01 -17.82 -27.93
C ASP A 294 -19.46 -18.79 -26.82
N GLN A 295 -18.66 -19.81 -26.56
CA GLN A 295 -18.96 -20.83 -25.55
C GLN A 295 -18.26 -20.49 -24.23
N PRO A 296 -18.89 -20.77 -23.06
CA PRO A 296 -18.22 -20.70 -21.78
C PRO A 296 -16.96 -21.56 -21.79
N LYS A 297 -15.82 -20.99 -21.43
CA LYS A 297 -14.57 -21.74 -21.40
C LYS A 297 -14.56 -22.58 -20.13
N GLN A 298 -14.60 -23.91 -20.25
CA GLN A 298 -14.37 -24.79 -19.11
C GLN A 298 -12.97 -24.51 -18.55
N ALA A 299 -12.84 -24.54 -17.23
CA ALA A 299 -11.60 -24.36 -16.52
C ALA A 299 -10.68 -25.59 -16.72
N ASP A 300 -10.26 -25.88 -17.95
CA ASP A 300 -9.19 -26.82 -18.31
C ASP A 300 -8.75 -26.62 -19.79
N GLY A 301 -7.50 -26.19 -20.02
CA GLY A 301 -6.72 -26.44 -21.25
C GLY A 301 -6.87 -25.52 -22.49
N LEU A 302 -5.74 -24.98 -22.98
CA LEU A 302 -5.54 -24.13 -24.17
C LEU A 302 -5.62 -24.89 -25.52
N VAL A 303 -6.24 -24.35 -26.60
CA VAL A 303 -5.90 -24.64 -28.03
C VAL A 303 -6.31 -23.52 -29.02
N GLU A 304 -5.44 -23.19 -29.97
CA GLU A 304 -5.63 -22.32 -31.17
C GLU A 304 -6.35 -23.02 -32.34
N GLY A 305 -7.08 -22.28 -33.20
CA GLY A 305 -7.57 -22.81 -34.47
C GLY A 305 -8.19 -21.78 -35.43
N ASN A 306 -7.50 -21.50 -36.54
CA ASN A 306 -7.95 -20.70 -37.70
C ASN A 306 -8.91 -21.49 -38.62
N VAL A 307 -10.00 -20.86 -39.12
CA VAL A 307 -10.67 -21.28 -40.37
C VAL A 307 -11.32 -20.10 -41.12
N LYS A 308 -11.05 -20.00 -42.43
CA LYS A 308 -11.84 -19.36 -43.52
C LYS A 308 -11.83 -20.34 -44.70
N PRO A 309 -12.88 -20.53 -45.55
CA PRO A 309 -13.06 -19.75 -46.83
C PRO A 309 -14.53 -19.83 -47.42
N PRO A 310 -14.86 -19.73 -48.76
CA PRO A 310 -14.61 -18.71 -49.83
C PRO A 310 -15.87 -18.38 -50.71
N PHE A 311 -15.80 -17.46 -51.69
CA PHE A 311 -16.60 -17.52 -52.96
C PHE A 311 -15.90 -16.82 -54.16
N PHE A 312 -16.07 -17.37 -55.39
CA PHE A 312 -15.45 -17.00 -56.69
C PHE A 312 -16.51 -16.66 -57.77
N VAL A 313 -16.17 -15.79 -58.75
CA VAL A 313 -16.68 -15.78 -60.16
C VAL A 313 -15.65 -15.11 -61.12
N THR A 314 -15.57 -15.51 -62.42
CA THR A 314 -14.62 -15.01 -63.47
C THR A 314 -15.31 -14.57 -64.80
N PRO A 315 -14.78 -13.57 -65.60
CA PRO A 315 -15.27 -13.17 -66.95
C PRO A 315 -14.23 -13.11 -68.13
N ILE A 316 -14.65 -12.65 -69.35
CA ILE A 316 -14.05 -12.68 -70.73
C ILE A 316 -12.94 -11.59 -71.01
N ALA A 317 -12.09 -11.76 -72.06
CA ALA A 317 -10.78 -11.11 -72.35
C ALA A 317 -10.72 -9.70 -73.05
N GLU A 318 -9.64 -8.93 -72.78
CA GLU A 318 -9.44 -7.46 -72.99
C GLU A 318 -8.15 -7.02 -73.76
N GLN A 319 -8.05 -5.72 -74.12
CA GLN A 319 -6.97 -4.97 -74.84
C GLN A 319 -5.56 -4.94 -74.20
N PRO A 320 -4.45 -4.64 -74.94
CA PRO A 320 -3.08 -4.57 -74.40
C PRO A 320 -2.95 -3.54 -73.27
N LYS A 321 -2.82 -4.04 -72.05
CA LYS A 321 -2.85 -3.33 -70.79
C LYS A 321 -1.77 -3.94 -69.90
N PRO A 322 -0.76 -3.17 -69.46
CA PRO A 322 0.15 -3.66 -68.45
C PRO A 322 -0.67 -3.92 -67.19
N ASN A 323 -0.49 -5.09 -66.59
CA ASN A 323 -1.13 -5.44 -65.34
C ASN A 323 -0.12 -6.24 -64.51
N GLY A 324 -0.19 -6.08 -63.20
CA GLY A 324 0.61 -6.85 -62.26
C GLY A 324 -0.26 -7.29 -61.12
N ARG A 325 -0.31 -8.60 -60.89
CA ARG A 325 -1.07 -9.21 -59.81
C ARG A 325 -0.15 -9.61 -58.68
N PHE A 326 -0.49 -9.20 -57.47
CA PHE A 326 0.17 -9.72 -56.29
C PHE A 326 -0.17 -11.20 -56.12
N LEU A 327 0.84 -12.05 -55.93
CA LEU A 327 0.62 -13.47 -55.66
C LEU A 327 0.72 -13.78 -54.18
N ARG A 328 1.81 -13.38 -53.55
CA ARG A 328 2.09 -13.62 -52.13
C ARG A 328 3.29 -12.83 -51.65
N ASP A 329 3.36 -12.67 -50.35
CA ASP A 329 4.61 -12.31 -49.68
C ASP A 329 5.59 -13.49 -49.76
N VAL A 330 6.85 -13.19 -50.00
CA VAL A 330 7.93 -14.19 -50.05
C VAL A 330 8.70 -14.23 -48.74
N THR A 331 9.02 -13.06 -48.17
CA THR A 331 9.85 -12.97 -46.95
C THR A 331 9.03 -12.63 -45.72
N ILE A 332 8.39 -11.46 -45.71
CA ILE A 332 7.65 -10.93 -44.56
C ILE A 332 6.15 -10.92 -44.91
N PRO A 333 5.36 -11.89 -44.41
CA PRO A 333 3.91 -11.84 -44.51
C PRO A 333 3.33 -10.56 -43.91
N ASP A 334 2.21 -10.10 -44.42
CA ASP A 334 1.49 -9.01 -43.76
C ASP A 334 1.06 -9.36 -42.33
N ASP A 335 0.99 -8.34 -41.47
CA ASP A 335 0.86 -8.42 -40.01
C ASP A 335 2.02 -9.07 -39.25
N THR A 336 3.14 -9.35 -39.92
CA THR A 336 4.33 -9.81 -39.20
C THR A 336 4.73 -8.76 -38.17
N LYS A 337 4.82 -9.21 -36.93
CA LYS A 337 5.26 -8.42 -35.78
C LYS A 337 6.77 -8.30 -35.82
N LEU A 338 7.27 -7.08 -35.96
CA LEU A 338 8.69 -6.78 -36.05
C LEU A 338 9.05 -5.70 -35.05
N THR A 339 10.26 -5.74 -34.52
CA THR A 339 10.67 -4.82 -33.46
C THR A 339 10.92 -3.43 -34.03
N THR A 340 10.44 -2.37 -33.38
CA THR A 340 10.73 -0.96 -33.76
C THR A 340 12.23 -0.74 -34.02
N GLY A 341 12.58 -0.10 -35.14
CA GLY A 341 13.98 0.16 -35.53
C GLY A 341 14.72 -1.02 -36.18
N GLN A 342 14.13 -2.22 -36.25
CA GLN A 342 14.69 -3.38 -36.94
C GLN A 342 14.68 -3.18 -38.47
N THR A 343 15.72 -3.63 -39.18
CA THR A 343 15.70 -3.72 -40.65
C THR A 343 15.22 -5.10 -41.12
N PHE A 344 14.50 -5.13 -42.25
CA PHE A 344 14.01 -6.34 -42.89
C PHE A 344 13.97 -6.17 -44.42
N ILE A 345 14.04 -7.28 -45.16
CA ILE A 345 13.87 -7.29 -46.62
C ILE A 345 12.45 -7.76 -46.91
N LYS A 346 11.61 -6.89 -47.49
CA LYS A 346 10.30 -7.29 -48.03
C LYS A 346 10.48 -7.74 -49.48
N THR A 347 10.03 -8.95 -49.77
CA THR A 347 10.00 -9.50 -51.11
C THR A 347 8.57 -9.91 -51.45
N TRP A 348 8.04 -9.39 -52.56
CA TRP A 348 6.73 -9.79 -53.10
C TRP A 348 6.94 -10.63 -54.36
N ALA A 349 6.19 -11.73 -54.48
CA ALA A 349 6.05 -12.44 -55.73
C ALA A 349 4.86 -11.84 -56.50
N VAL A 350 5.12 -11.36 -57.71
CA VAL A 350 4.12 -10.72 -58.56
C VAL A 350 4.09 -11.38 -59.92
N GLU A 351 2.91 -11.48 -60.50
CA GLU A 351 2.71 -12.02 -61.83
C GLU A 351 2.38 -10.90 -62.81
N ASN A 352 2.98 -10.92 -63.99
CA ASN A 352 2.49 -10.15 -65.10
C ASN A 352 1.24 -10.83 -65.69
N ASN A 353 0.07 -10.53 -65.12
CA ASN A 353 -1.23 -11.01 -65.62
C ASN A 353 -1.88 -10.04 -66.61
N GLY A 354 -1.13 -9.06 -67.10
CA GLY A 354 -1.54 -8.24 -68.23
C GLY A 354 -1.41 -9.02 -69.53
N ASN A 355 -1.42 -8.30 -70.64
CA ASN A 355 -1.22 -8.86 -71.98
C ASN A 355 -0.15 -8.07 -72.76
N ILE A 356 0.77 -7.41 -72.02
CA ILE A 356 2.02 -6.85 -72.51
C ILE A 356 3.16 -7.15 -71.52
N ALA A 357 4.38 -7.43 -72.03
CA ALA A 357 5.54 -7.71 -71.20
C ALA A 357 6.09 -6.44 -70.51
N TRP A 358 6.58 -6.57 -69.27
CA TRP A 358 7.31 -5.48 -68.60
C TRP A 358 8.74 -5.41 -69.13
N GLY A 359 9.19 -4.20 -69.49
CA GLY A 359 10.53 -3.94 -70.04
C GLY A 359 11.17 -2.69 -69.45
N ASN A 360 12.10 -2.06 -70.19
CA ASN A 360 12.75 -0.83 -69.73
C ASN A 360 11.74 0.31 -69.48
N GLY A 361 11.90 1.00 -68.36
CA GLY A 361 11.07 2.15 -67.97
C GLY A 361 9.89 1.83 -67.05
N TYR A 362 9.58 0.55 -66.84
CA TYR A 362 8.60 0.14 -65.84
C TYR A 362 9.22 0.17 -64.44
N LYS A 363 8.48 0.69 -63.46
CA LYS A 363 8.97 0.82 -62.08
C LYS A 363 7.87 0.58 -61.04
N LEU A 364 8.30 0.28 -59.82
CA LEU A 364 7.48 0.26 -58.62
C LEU A 364 7.72 1.57 -57.86
N VAL A 365 6.65 2.23 -57.43
CA VAL A 365 6.71 3.55 -56.78
C VAL A 365 5.89 3.52 -55.49
N HIS A 366 6.43 4.06 -54.40
CA HIS A 366 5.70 4.26 -53.16
C HIS A 366 4.62 5.34 -53.34
N THR A 367 3.41 5.09 -52.86
CA THR A 367 2.25 5.94 -53.13
C THR A 367 1.49 6.39 -51.88
N ALA A 368 1.47 5.60 -50.81
CA ALA A 368 0.76 5.94 -49.58
C ALA A 368 1.32 5.18 -48.37
N GLY A 369 1.08 5.70 -47.17
CA GLY A 369 1.63 5.13 -45.93
C GLY A 369 3.06 5.60 -45.65
N VAL A 370 3.73 4.88 -44.75
CA VAL A 370 5.11 5.14 -44.36
C VAL A 370 6.02 4.37 -45.34
N PRO A 371 6.98 5.03 -46.02
CA PRO A 371 7.83 4.36 -47.00
C PRO A 371 8.66 3.21 -46.42
N MET A 372 9.02 3.29 -45.13
CA MET A 372 9.92 2.36 -44.43
C MET A 372 11.31 2.22 -45.08
N THR A 373 11.59 2.94 -46.16
CA THR A 373 12.86 2.91 -46.88
C THR A 373 13.15 4.28 -47.46
N ALA A 374 14.43 4.58 -47.70
CA ALA A 374 14.82 5.77 -48.45
C ALA A 374 14.61 5.60 -49.97
N GLN A 375 14.46 4.35 -50.46
CA GLN A 375 14.29 4.06 -51.88
C GLN A 375 12.80 4.05 -52.27
N THR A 376 12.18 5.21 -52.50
CA THR A 376 10.74 5.32 -52.82
C THR A 376 10.34 4.96 -54.25
N GLU A 377 11.31 4.61 -55.11
CA GLU A 377 11.05 4.03 -56.43
C GLU A 377 12.13 3.01 -56.84
N ARG A 378 11.74 2.00 -57.62
CA ARG A 378 12.63 0.92 -58.07
C ARG A 378 12.23 0.42 -59.47
N PRO A 379 13.17 0.27 -60.43
CA PRO A 379 12.88 -0.38 -61.70
C PRO A 379 12.33 -1.80 -61.53
N LEU A 380 11.29 -2.16 -62.28
CA LEU A 380 10.76 -3.52 -62.29
C LEU A 380 11.69 -4.46 -63.06
N PRO A 381 11.88 -5.70 -62.60
CA PRO A 381 12.50 -6.74 -63.41
C PRO A 381 11.71 -6.97 -64.72
N ALA A 382 12.41 -7.28 -65.82
CA ALA A 382 11.75 -7.67 -67.06
C ALA A 382 10.93 -8.95 -66.84
N CYS A 383 9.64 -8.92 -67.22
CA CYS A 383 8.72 -10.02 -66.94
C CYS A 383 7.78 -10.24 -68.14
N PRO A 384 7.91 -11.36 -68.89
CA PRO A 384 6.98 -11.75 -69.94
C PRO A 384 5.55 -11.95 -69.43
N VAL A 385 4.57 -11.84 -70.33
CA VAL A 385 3.15 -12.09 -70.01
C VAL A 385 2.96 -13.50 -69.44
N GLY A 386 2.21 -13.60 -68.35
CA GLY A 386 1.90 -14.85 -67.63
C GLY A 386 3.07 -15.40 -66.80
N GLN A 387 4.19 -14.70 -66.69
CA GLN A 387 5.30 -15.08 -65.82
C GLN A 387 5.26 -14.33 -64.50
N SER A 388 5.94 -14.88 -63.50
CA SER A 388 6.08 -14.26 -62.19
C SER A 388 7.51 -13.86 -61.91
N VAL A 389 7.69 -12.81 -61.13
CA VAL A 389 8.99 -12.33 -60.67
C VAL A 389 8.91 -11.87 -59.23
N GLU A 390 10.04 -11.89 -58.53
CA GLU A 390 10.15 -11.40 -57.17
C GLU A 390 10.75 -9.99 -57.16
N ILE A 391 10.15 -9.10 -56.36
CA ILE A 391 10.60 -7.73 -56.19
C ILE A 391 10.95 -7.54 -54.72
N SER A 392 12.20 -7.15 -54.43
CA SER A 392 12.71 -6.98 -53.07
C SER A 392 13.05 -5.52 -52.76
N ILE A 393 12.68 -5.06 -51.56
CA ILE A 393 13.02 -3.75 -50.99
C ILE A 393 13.50 -3.97 -49.54
N GLU A 394 14.63 -3.37 -49.19
CA GLU A 394 15.09 -3.28 -47.80
C GLU A 394 14.34 -2.14 -47.09
N MET A 395 13.72 -2.48 -45.97
CA MET A 395 12.85 -1.63 -45.18
C MET A 395 13.28 -1.62 -43.70
N THR A 396 13.00 -0.53 -43.00
CA THR A 396 13.19 -0.35 -41.57
C THR A 396 11.83 -0.19 -40.90
N VAL A 397 11.59 -0.97 -39.85
CA VAL A 397 10.39 -0.87 -39.02
C VAL A 397 10.32 0.53 -38.40
N PRO A 398 9.23 1.29 -38.57
CA PRO A 398 9.07 2.60 -37.94
C PRO A 398 9.23 2.54 -36.41
N ASP A 399 9.79 3.59 -35.82
CA ASP A 399 10.02 3.66 -34.36
C ASP A 399 8.73 3.83 -33.54
N GLU A 400 7.65 4.27 -34.18
CA GLU A 400 6.33 4.35 -33.56
C GLU A 400 5.69 2.96 -33.51
N PRO A 401 5.19 2.49 -32.36
CA PRO A 401 4.51 1.20 -32.29
C PRO A 401 3.13 1.26 -32.93
N GLY A 402 2.70 0.15 -33.53
CA GLY A 402 1.40 0.05 -34.18
C GLY A 402 1.48 -0.59 -35.55
N THR A 403 0.34 -0.66 -36.23
CA THR A 403 0.28 -1.19 -37.59
C THR A 403 0.70 -0.10 -38.56
N HIS A 404 1.74 -0.39 -39.35
CA HIS A 404 2.22 0.52 -40.38
C HIS A 404 2.03 -0.10 -41.75
N PHE A 405 1.74 0.77 -42.71
CA PHE A 405 1.49 0.41 -44.10
C PHE A 405 2.50 1.12 -44.98
N SER A 406 2.96 0.43 -46.01
CA SER A 406 3.78 0.98 -47.07
C SER A 406 3.20 0.50 -48.39
N ASP A 407 2.50 1.39 -49.11
CA ASP A 407 1.72 1.05 -50.31
C ASP A 407 2.48 1.43 -51.57
N TRP A 408 2.60 0.47 -52.49
CA TRP A 408 3.38 0.58 -53.71
C TRP A 408 2.54 0.28 -54.95
N ARG A 409 2.80 1.02 -56.02
CA ARG A 409 2.11 0.90 -57.31
C ARG A 409 3.09 0.67 -58.44
N PHE A 410 2.71 -0.21 -59.37
CA PHE A 410 3.41 -0.35 -60.64
C PHE A 410 3.12 0.87 -61.50
N GLN A 411 4.15 1.40 -62.17
CA GLN A 411 4.06 2.56 -63.04
C GLN A 411 4.72 2.25 -64.38
N ASP A 412 4.04 2.57 -65.47
CA ASP A 412 4.52 2.37 -66.84
C ASP A 412 5.52 3.49 -67.25
N PRO A 413 6.22 3.36 -68.40
CA PRO A 413 7.15 4.39 -68.86
C PRO A 413 6.53 5.76 -69.16
N GLN A 414 5.19 5.83 -69.27
CA GLN A 414 4.44 7.06 -69.50
C GLN A 414 3.99 7.72 -68.17
N GLY A 415 4.25 7.07 -67.03
CA GLY A 415 3.90 7.57 -65.70
C GLY A 415 2.52 7.13 -65.20
N ASN A 416 1.81 6.26 -65.93
CA ASN A 416 0.50 5.78 -65.50
C ASN A 416 0.64 4.62 -64.51
N PHE A 417 -0.16 4.64 -63.44
CA PHE A 417 -0.23 3.53 -62.50
C PHE A 417 -1.09 2.38 -63.04
N PHE A 418 -0.64 1.14 -62.85
CA PHE A 418 -1.35 -0.07 -63.28
C PHE A 418 -1.20 -1.20 -62.27
N GLY A 419 -1.89 -2.33 -62.48
CA GLY A 419 -1.79 -3.51 -61.60
C GLY A 419 -2.49 -3.35 -60.26
N ASP A 420 -2.23 -4.29 -59.37
CA ASP A 420 -2.62 -4.25 -57.97
C ASP A 420 -1.82 -3.17 -57.22
N VAL A 421 -2.32 -2.79 -56.04
CA VAL A 421 -1.47 -2.17 -55.02
C VAL A 421 -0.77 -3.32 -54.32
N ILE A 422 0.57 -3.30 -54.29
CA ILE A 422 1.32 -4.20 -53.41
C ILE A 422 1.71 -3.41 -52.19
N TYR A 423 1.48 -3.97 -51.02
CA TYR A 423 1.75 -3.26 -49.78
C TYR A 423 2.56 -4.12 -48.82
N THR A 424 3.19 -3.45 -47.89
CA THR A 424 3.73 -4.06 -46.67
C THR A 424 2.88 -3.59 -45.53
N ARG A 425 2.21 -4.51 -44.82
CA ARG A 425 1.63 -4.20 -43.52
C ARG A 425 2.41 -4.93 -42.44
N ILE A 426 3.06 -4.19 -41.55
CA ILE A 426 3.76 -4.78 -40.41
C ILE A 426 3.18 -4.22 -39.12
N ILE A 427 3.31 -5.00 -38.06
CA ILE A 427 3.00 -4.51 -36.71
C ILE A 427 4.35 -4.18 -36.08
N ALA A 428 4.66 -2.88 -36.01
CA ALA A 428 5.81 -2.40 -35.27
C ALA A 428 5.51 -2.59 -33.78
N GLU A 429 6.10 -3.60 -33.18
CA GLU A 429 5.99 -3.84 -31.75
C GLU A 429 7.23 -3.27 -31.07
N ARG A 430 7.04 -2.57 -29.96
CA ARG A 430 8.15 -2.43 -29.01
C ARG A 430 8.50 -3.83 -28.53
N PRO A 431 9.76 -4.08 -28.12
CA PRO A 431 10.08 -5.30 -27.39
C PRO A 431 9.01 -5.53 -26.33
N THR A 432 8.31 -6.67 -26.40
CA THR A 432 7.14 -6.91 -25.58
C THR A 432 7.51 -6.82 -24.12
N VAL A 433 6.89 -5.86 -23.46
CA VAL A 433 6.82 -5.70 -22.02
C VAL A 433 5.77 -6.71 -21.55
N PRO A 434 6.12 -7.83 -20.90
CA PRO A 434 5.12 -8.82 -20.50
C PRO A 434 3.96 -8.17 -19.73
N THR A 435 2.71 -8.47 -20.08
CA THR A 435 1.54 -7.93 -19.35
C THR A 435 1.36 -8.66 -18.02
N GLY A 436 1.09 -7.91 -16.95
CA GLY A 436 0.92 -8.39 -15.58
C GLY A 436 1.42 -7.37 -14.57
N VAL A 437 1.10 -7.52 -13.29
CA VAL A 437 1.69 -6.69 -12.22
C VAL A 437 3.01 -7.31 -11.83
N ALA A 438 4.12 -6.58 -12.01
CA ALA A 438 5.38 -6.94 -11.39
C ALA A 438 5.21 -6.78 -9.88
N ASP A 439 5.39 -7.86 -9.12
CA ASP A 439 5.39 -7.78 -7.66
C ASP A 439 6.40 -8.78 -7.10
N GLY A 440 6.95 -8.46 -5.95
CA GLY A 440 8.03 -9.22 -5.34
C GLY A 440 7.98 -9.10 -3.84
N ARG A 441 7.98 -10.24 -3.15
CA ARG A 441 7.86 -10.30 -1.71
C ARG A 441 9.13 -10.87 -1.11
N TYR A 442 9.72 -10.17 -0.15
CA TYR A 442 10.82 -10.68 0.63
C TYR A 442 10.38 -11.97 1.33
N VAL A 443 11.23 -12.99 1.26
CA VAL A 443 11.02 -14.26 1.93
C VAL A 443 12.00 -14.39 3.10
N ALA A 444 13.30 -14.19 2.84
CA ALA A 444 14.35 -14.32 3.84
C ALA A 444 15.66 -13.69 3.39
N ASP A 445 16.53 -13.36 4.34
CA ASP A 445 17.95 -13.15 4.09
C ASP A 445 18.66 -14.49 3.93
N VAL A 446 19.45 -14.63 2.87
CA VAL A 446 20.14 -15.89 2.54
C VAL A 446 21.58 -15.89 3.03
N THR A 447 22.30 -14.76 2.90
CA THR A 447 23.72 -14.67 3.28
C THR A 447 23.96 -13.82 4.51
N ILE A 448 23.55 -12.55 4.47
CA ILE A 448 23.83 -11.55 5.50
C ILE A 448 22.50 -11.14 6.13
N PRO A 449 22.12 -11.64 7.31
CA PRO A 449 20.99 -11.12 8.08
C PRO A 449 21.19 -9.64 8.42
N ASP A 450 20.11 -8.95 8.76
CA ASP A 450 20.22 -7.59 9.26
C ASP A 450 21.02 -7.55 10.58
N ASP A 451 21.70 -6.42 10.80
CA ASP A 451 22.59 -6.15 11.95
C ASP A 451 23.88 -6.98 11.97
N THR A 452 24.19 -7.69 10.89
CA THR A 452 25.47 -8.40 10.79
C THR A 452 26.63 -7.42 10.86
N GLU A 453 27.60 -7.72 11.72
CA GLU A 453 28.85 -6.97 11.82
C GLU A 453 29.79 -7.31 10.65
N ILE A 454 30.21 -6.28 9.89
CA ILE A 454 31.12 -6.44 8.75
C ILE A 454 32.24 -5.41 8.84
N ALA A 455 33.49 -5.88 8.93
CA ALA A 455 34.66 -5.00 9.01
C ALA A 455 34.72 -4.02 7.81
N GLY A 456 35.00 -2.75 8.10
CA GLY A 456 35.02 -1.70 7.08
C GLY A 456 36.01 -1.98 5.95
N GLY A 457 35.60 -1.69 4.72
CA GLY A 457 36.33 -2.02 3.49
C GLY A 457 36.20 -3.47 3.02
N THR A 458 35.53 -4.35 3.78
CA THR A 458 35.30 -5.74 3.36
C THR A 458 34.27 -5.80 2.25
N THR A 459 34.60 -6.45 1.15
CA THR A 459 33.62 -6.81 0.11
C THR A 459 32.86 -8.06 0.52
N PHE A 460 31.54 -7.99 0.47
CA PHE A 460 30.61 -9.07 0.80
C PHE A 460 29.47 -9.13 -0.23
N THR A 461 28.74 -10.24 -0.27
CA THR A 461 27.58 -10.41 -1.14
C THR A 461 26.33 -10.58 -0.31
N LYS A 462 25.45 -9.56 -0.30
CA LYS A 462 24.11 -9.67 0.28
C LYS A 462 23.21 -10.39 -0.71
N THR A 463 22.54 -11.43 -0.24
CA THR A 463 21.59 -12.20 -1.02
C THR A 463 20.26 -12.26 -0.30
N TRP A 464 19.21 -11.76 -0.94
CA TRP A 464 17.83 -11.89 -0.48
C TRP A 464 17.15 -13.02 -1.24
N ARG A 465 16.34 -13.83 -0.55
CA ARG A 465 15.36 -14.69 -1.20
C ARG A 465 14.07 -13.91 -1.37
N VAL A 466 13.59 -13.85 -2.59
CA VAL A 466 12.39 -13.09 -2.94
C VAL A 466 11.50 -13.97 -3.79
N ARG A 467 10.21 -13.95 -3.48
CA ARG A 467 9.18 -14.62 -4.27
C ARG A 467 8.55 -13.63 -5.22
N ASN A 468 8.53 -13.94 -6.51
CA ASN A 468 7.67 -13.22 -7.44
C ASN A 468 6.22 -13.48 -7.01
N THR A 469 5.57 -12.47 -6.45
CA THR A 469 4.16 -12.55 -5.99
C THR A 469 3.22 -11.86 -6.96
N GLY A 470 3.78 -11.25 -8.00
CA GLY A 470 3.02 -10.62 -9.07
C GLY A 470 2.52 -11.64 -10.07
N THR A 471 1.76 -11.15 -11.04
CA THR A 471 1.27 -11.97 -12.16
C THR A 471 2.20 -11.89 -13.36
N ARG A 472 3.25 -11.05 -13.29
CA ARG A 472 4.22 -10.81 -14.35
C ARG A 472 5.51 -11.59 -14.10
N ALA A 473 5.95 -12.39 -15.07
CA ALA A 473 7.27 -13.01 -15.01
C ALA A 473 8.38 -11.96 -15.05
N TRP A 474 9.35 -12.06 -14.14
CA TRP A 474 10.55 -11.24 -14.20
C TRP A 474 11.43 -11.75 -15.33
N GLY A 475 11.84 -10.85 -16.23
CA GLY A 475 12.59 -11.17 -17.43
C GLY A 475 13.68 -10.14 -17.71
N SER A 476 14.12 -10.08 -18.98
CA SER A 476 15.10 -9.07 -19.40
C SER A 476 14.58 -7.65 -19.11
N GLY A 477 15.45 -6.77 -18.62
CA GLY A 477 15.11 -5.38 -18.26
C GLY A 477 14.68 -5.17 -16.81
N PHE A 478 14.32 -6.22 -16.08
CA PHE A 478 14.04 -6.15 -14.66
C PHE A 478 15.33 -6.01 -13.85
N LYS A 479 15.32 -5.13 -12.87
CA LYS A 479 16.52 -4.83 -12.06
C LYS A 479 16.17 -4.48 -10.63
N LEU A 480 17.05 -4.80 -9.72
CA LEU A 480 17.04 -4.25 -8.37
C LEU A 480 17.79 -2.92 -8.42
N VAL A 481 17.14 -1.83 -8.06
CA VAL A 481 17.71 -0.47 -8.08
C VAL A 481 17.92 0.01 -6.65
N PHE A 482 19.02 0.72 -6.45
CA PHE A 482 19.29 1.41 -5.21
C PHE A 482 18.37 2.64 -5.11
N VAL A 483 17.63 2.77 -4.01
CA VAL A 483 16.64 3.85 -3.83
C VAL A 483 16.91 4.73 -2.62
N GLY A 484 17.80 4.35 -1.71
CA GLY A 484 18.08 5.13 -0.51
C GLY A 484 19.17 4.53 0.39
N GLY A 485 19.67 5.35 1.33
CA GLY A 485 20.74 4.97 2.24
C GLY A 485 22.13 5.17 1.64
N GLU A 486 23.04 4.24 1.90
CA GLU A 486 24.40 4.17 1.37
C GLU A 486 24.55 2.99 0.41
N GLN A 487 25.10 3.26 -0.77
CA GLN A 487 25.18 2.29 -1.85
C GLN A 487 26.30 1.26 -1.65
N MET A 488 27.20 1.51 -0.70
CA MET A 488 28.28 0.59 -0.29
C MET A 488 29.10 0.06 -1.48
N GLY A 489 29.42 0.93 -2.45
CA GLY A 489 30.18 0.55 -3.65
C GLY A 489 29.44 -0.38 -4.64
N ALA A 490 28.18 -0.71 -4.41
CA ALA A 490 27.37 -1.46 -5.37
C ALA A 490 27.01 -0.61 -6.59
N PRO A 491 26.75 -1.22 -7.77
CA PRO A 491 26.20 -0.49 -8.91
C PRO A 491 24.80 0.08 -8.61
N ALA A 492 24.39 1.14 -9.31
CA ALA A 492 23.08 1.80 -9.09
C ALA A 492 21.89 0.87 -9.34
N SER A 493 22.13 -0.21 -10.08
CA SER A 493 21.20 -1.29 -10.26
C SER A 493 21.91 -2.59 -10.59
N VAL A 494 21.34 -3.73 -10.19
CA VAL A 494 21.72 -5.07 -10.66
C VAL A 494 20.55 -5.73 -11.37
N PRO A 495 20.75 -6.57 -12.40
CA PRO A 495 19.64 -7.29 -13.03
C PRO A 495 18.98 -8.26 -12.04
N LEU A 496 17.64 -8.38 -12.10
CA LEU A 496 16.94 -9.43 -11.37
C LEU A 496 17.10 -10.77 -12.10
N PRO A 497 17.25 -11.89 -11.36
CA PRO A 497 17.09 -13.21 -11.95
C PRO A 497 15.69 -13.38 -12.55
N SER A 498 15.58 -14.14 -13.63
CA SER A 498 14.26 -14.47 -14.19
C SER A 498 13.47 -15.32 -13.20
N ALA A 499 12.21 -14.95 -12.97
CA ALA A 499 11.32 -15.61 -12.02
C ALA A 499 9.88 -15.61 -12.52
N GLN A 500 9.26 -16.78 -12.64
CA GLN A 500 7.83 -16.91 -12.93
C GLN A 500 6.98 -16.49 -11.72
N PRO A 501 5.71 -16.08 -11.90
CA PRO A 501 4.77 -15.88 -10.79
C PRO A 501 4.77 -17.06 -9.82
N GLY A 502 4.87 -16.76 -8.52
CA GLY A 502 4.98 -17.73 -7.43
C GLY A 502 6.39 -18.30 -7.20
N GLN A 503 7.34 -18.11 -8.11
CA GLN A 503 8.70 -18.65 -8.00
C GLN A 503 9.55 -17.83 -7.02
N GLU A 504 10.36 -18.52 -6.22
CA GLU A 504 11.40 -17.91 -5.40
C GLU A 504 12.74 -17.89 -6.13
N VAL A 505 13.44 -16.76 -6.06
CA VAL A 505 14.79 -16.59 -6.57
C VAL A 505 15.66 -15.89 -5.52
N ASN A 506 16.98 -16.07 -5.64
CA ASN A 506 17.95 -15.38 -4.81
C ASN A 506 18.52 -14.19 -5.61
N ILE A 507 18.38 -12.99 -5.09
CA ILE A 507 18.92 -11.76 -5.68
C ILE A 507 20.18 -11.40 -4.90
N SER A 508 21.32 -11.34 -5.58
CA SER A 508 22.62 -11.06 -4.95
C SER A 508 23.19 -9.72 -5.40
N VAL A 509 23.62 -8.91 -4.44
CA VAL A 509 24.34 -7.65 -4.67
C VAL A 509 25.68 -7.71 -3.95
N GLN A 510 26.76 -7.57 -4.71
CA GLN A 510 28.09 -7.38 -4.15
C GLN A 510 28.22 -5.94 -3.66
N GLN A 511 28.59 -5.80 -2.39
CA GLN A 511 28.76 -4.54 -1.67
C GLN A 511 30.11 -4.55 -0.95
N THR A 512 30.63 -3.36 -0.68
CA THR A 512 31.82 -3.15 0.13
C THR A 512 31.40 -2.32 1.33
N ALA A 513 31.55 -2.92 2.52
CA ALA A 513 31.25 -2.25 3.78
C ALA A 513 31.98 -0.91 3.82
N PRO A 514 31.30 0.21 4.14
CA PRO A 514 31.94 1.51 4.29
C PRO A 514 33.12 1.42 5.26
N THR A 515 34.18 2.20 5.03
CA THR A 515 35.32 2.25 5.97
C THR A 515 34.99 3.05 7.22
N THR A 516 33.94 3.86 7.17
CA THR A 516 33.37 4.56 8.32
C THR A 516 32.61 3.57 9.19
N PRO A 517 32.90 3.48 10.49
CA PRO A 517 32.12 2.64 11.39
C PRO A 517 30.76 3.25 11.76
N GLY A 518 29.81 2.39 12.11
CA GLY A 518 28.43 2.78 12.42
C GLY A 518 27.41 1.84 11.79
N MET A 519 26.13 2.21 11.90
CA MET A 519 25.06 1.52 11.19
C MET A 519 24.93 2.06 9.77
N HIS A 520 25.02 1.16 8.81
CA HIS A 520 24.88 1.49 7.39
C HIS A 520 23.68 0.74 6.82
N TYR A 521 22.91 1.45 6.01
CA TYR A 521 21.66 0.98 5.42
C TYR A 521 21.79 1.07 3.91
N GLY A 522 21.33 0.04 3.20
CA GLY A 522 21.18 0.08 1.75
C GLY A 522 19.77 -0.33 1.38
N ASP A 523 19.01 0.60 0.83
CA ASP A 523 17.62 0.38 0.44
C ASP A 523 17.53 0.12 -1.05
N TRP A 524 16.87 -1.00 -1.39
CA TRP A 524 16.77 -1.50 -2.74
C TRP A 524 15.31 -1.79 -3.08
N ARG A 525 14.90 -1.39 -4.28
CA ARG A 525 13.58 -1.74 -4.80
C ARG A 525 13.72 -2.45 -6.13
N MET A 526 12.79 -3.34 -6.41
CA MET A 526 12.69 -3.93 -7.72
C MET A 526 12.10 -2.88 -8.68
N GLN A 527 12.65 -2.80 -9.88
CA GLN A 527 12.20 -1.94 -10.96
C GLN A 527 11.97 -2.81 -12.18
N ASP A 528 10.80 -2.68 -12.79
CA ASP A 528 10.48 -3.43 -13.98
C ASP A 528 11.21 -2.87 -15.21
N ASP A 529 11.08 -3.57 -16.33
CA ASP A 529 11.63 -3.18 -17.61
C ASP A 529 11.04 -1.87 -18.18
N GLN A 530 10.00 -1.29 -17.57
CA GLN A 530 9.43 0.03 -17.91
C GLN A 530 9.93 1.14 -17.00
N GLY A 531 10.79 0.84 -16.02
CA GLY A 531 11.26 1.81 -15.06
C GLY A 531 10.31 2.01 -13.87
N SER A 532 9.24 1.24 -13.75
CA SER A 532 8.30 1.33 -12.62
C SER A 532 8.84 0.57 -11.42
N ILE A 533 8.83 1.21 -10.25
CA ILE A 533 9.23 0.58 -8.99
C ILE A 533 8.10 -0.34 -8.51
N PHE A 534 8.44 -1.57 -8.12
CA PHE A 534 7.50 -2.57 -7.64
C PHE A 534 8.06 -3.39 -6.48
N GLY A 535 7.22 -4.24 -5.90
CA GLY A 535 7.64 -5.15 -4.84
C GLY A 535 7.91 -4.49 -3.50
N GLU A 536 8.11 -5.34 -2.51
CA GLU A 536 8.58 -4.98 -1.18
C GLU A 536 9.97 -4.34 -1.26
N LEU A 537 10.23 -3.43 -0.32
CA LEU A 537 11.56 -2.87 -0.11
C LEU A 537 12.49 -3.98 0.39
N LEU A 538 13.55 -4.25 -0.37
CA LEU A 538 14.65 -5.09 0.10
C LEU A 538 15.67 -4.16 0.70
N TYR A 539 15.92 -4.29 1.99
CA TYR A 539 16.93 -3.49 2.65
C TYR A 539 18.05 -4.37 3.17
N LEU A 540 19.21 -3.75 3.33
CA LEU A 540 20.33 -4.29 4.05
C LEU A 540 20.61 -3.33 5.19
N ARG A 541 20.73 -3.88 6.40
CA ARG A 541 21.30 -3.16 7.53
C ARG A 541 22.53 -3.90 8.03
N ILE A 542 23.69 -3.26 7.97
CA ILE A 542 24.94 -3.81 8.53
C ILE A 542 25.50 -2.86 9.57
N GLN A 543 26.12 -3.44 10.57
CA GLN A 543 26.97 -2.70 11.49
C GLN A 543 28.39 -2.80 10.94
N VAL A 544 28.99 -1.66 10.57
CA VAL A 544 30.44 -1.62 10.42
C VAL A 544 30.98 -1.41 11.83
N PRO A 545 31.58 -2.43 12.45
CA PRO A 545 32.16 -2.24 13.75
C PRO A 545 33.34 -1.28 13.60
N TRP A 546 33.57 -0.48 14.63
CA TRP A 546 34.86 0.18 14.75
C TRP A 546 35.96 -0.88 14.68
N GLN A 547 37.10 -0.59 14.04
CA GLN A 547 38.20 -1.56 14.06
C GLN A 547 38.49 -1.89 15.52
N ALA A 548 38.62 -3.19 15.81
CA ALA A 548 38.70 -3.70 17.17
C ALA A 548 39.72 -2.89 17.97
N GLY A 549 39.22 -2.08 18.88
CA GLY A 549 39.97 -1.07 19.60
C GLY A 549 39.10 -0.44 20.68
N PHE A 550 39.67 -0.31 21.87
CA PHE A 550 39.02 0.21 23.07
C PHE A 550 38.36 1.57 22.81
N THR A 551 37.04 1.67 22.96
CA THR A 551 36.40 2.96 23.21
C THR A 551 36.86 3.46 24.57
N LEU A 552 37.36 4.69 24.62
CA LEU A 552 37.91 5.25 25.86
C LEU A 552 36.82 5.65 26.86
N THR A 553 35.58 5.87 26.42
CA THR A 553 34.45 6.22 27.28
C THR A 553 33.12 6.08 26.55
N LYS A 554 32.07 5.75 27.30
CA LYS A 554 30.70 5.75 26.82
C LYS A 554 30.30 7.16 26.29
N PRO A 555 29.55 7.25 25.17
CA PRO A 555 29.01 8.50 24.66
C PRO A 555 27.98 9.11 25.63
N LEU A 556 27.97 10.44 25.74
CA LEU A 556 26.95 11.22 26.46
C LEU A 556 26.47 12.35 25.53
N SER A 557 25.18 12.67 25.61
CA SER A 557 24.57 13.74 24.81
C SER A 557 24.30 14.96 25.68
N GLN A 558 24.59 16.18 25.23
CA GLN A 558 24.11 17.39 25.89
C GLN A 558 22.60 17.57 25.72
N ARG A 559 22.02 16.95 24.68
CA ARG A 559 20.59 17.01 24.34
C ARG A 559 19.76 15.93 25.03
N ASP A 560 20.39 15.16 25.91
CA ASP A 560 19.72 14.18 26.75
C ASP A 560 18.63 14.86 27.60
N PRO A 561 17.36 14.43 27.52
CA PRO A 561 16.26 15.07 28.23
C PRO A 561 16.50 15.19 29.74
N LEU A 562 17.25 14.24 30.34
CA LEU A 562 17.63 14.25 31.75
C LEU A 562 18.31 15.55 32.21
N TRP A 563 19.06 16.22 31.32
CA TRP A 563 19.83 17.41 31.69
C TRP A 563 19.84 18.53 30.66
N LYS A 564 19.27 18.35 29.46
CA LYS A 564 19.29 19.37 28.40
C LYS A 564 18.69 20.71 28.85
N ASP A 565 17.66 20.68 29.69
CA ASP A 565 17.00 21.91 30.16
C ASP A 565 17.62 22.45 31.47
N MET A 566 18.58 21.73 32.04
CA MET A 566 19.29 22.21 33.24
C MET A 566 20.20 23.37 32.89
N ARG A 567 20.27 24.36 33.80
CA ARG A 567 21.12 25.53 33.66
C ARG A 567 22.60 25.14 33.64
N LEU A 568 23.33 25.63 32.64
CA LEU A 568 24.78 25.50 32.56
C LEU A 568 25.44 26.56 33.45
N GLY A 569 26.28 26.13 34.40
CA GLY A 569 27.03 27.01 35.28
C GLY A 569 26.21 27.65 36.41
N HIS A 570 26.69 28.78 36.93
CA HIS A 570 26.18 29.45 38.12
C HIS A 570 24.74 29.98 37.96
N ALA A 571 24.09 30.23 39.11
CA ALA A 571 22.80 30.89 39.17
C ALA A 571 22.84 32.23 38.40
N GLY A 572 21.82 32.47 37.56
CA GLY A 572 21.75 33.64 36.68
C GLY A 572 22.29 33.42 35.26
N SER A 573 22.95 32.28 34.98
CA SER A 573 23.33 31.91 33.61
C SER A 573 22.11 31.84 32.68
N PRO A 574 22.12 32.48 31.49
CA PRO A 574 21.03 32.41 30.54
C PRO A 574 21.07 31.14 29.67
N LYS A 575 22.02 30.22 29.91
CA LYS A 575 22.26 29.06 29.06
C LYS A 575 21.91 27.76 29.76
N THR A 576 21.41 26.80 29.00
CA THR A 576 21.22 25.42 29.44
C THR A 576 22.33 24.49 28.94
N ILE A 577 22.42 23.29 29.51
CA ILE A 577 23.35 22.24 29.05
C ILE A 577 22.98 21.81 27.63
N GLY A 578 21.69 21.73 27.30
CA GLY A 578 21.19 21.38 25.97
C GLY A 578 21.59 22.40 24.91
N GLU A 579 21.51 23.69 25.24
CA GLU A 579 21.84 24.74 24.27
C GLU A 579 23.36 24.98 24.13
N TRP A 580 24.14 24.94 25.21
CA TRP A 580 25.56 25.38 25.23
C TRP A 580 26.52 24.44 25.98
N GLY A 581 26.09 23.24 26.36
CA GLY A 581 26.83 22.31 27.22
C GLY A 581 27.75 21.33 26.51
N CYS A 582 28.11 21.54 25.23
CA CYS A 582 28.96 20.63 24.45
C CYS A 582 30.29 20.34 25.16
N LEU A 583 31.00 21.39 25.60
CA LEU A 583 32.28 21.26 26.27
C LEU A 583 32.18 20.59 27.65
N LEU A 584 31.17 20.95 28.44
CA LEU A 584 30.88 20.30 29.72
C LEU A 584 30.63 18.79 29.52
N THR A 585 29.88 18.42 28.50
CA THR A 585 29.55 17.02 28.19
C THR A 585 30.78 16.24 27.76
N CYS A 586 31.66 16.85 26.93
CA CYS A 586 32.98 16.29 26.63
C CYS A 586 33.82 16.07 27.90
N PHE A 587 33.81 17.03 28.84
CA PHE A 587 34.55 16.91 30.09
C PHE A 587 34.02 15.81 31.01
N ALA A 588 32.70 15.59 31.05
CA ALA A 588 32.10 14.47 31.76
C ALA A 588 32.62 13.13 31.20
N MET A 589 32.66 13.00 29.88
CA MET A 589 33.20 11.82 29.21
C MET A 589 34.71 11.64 29.46
N VAL A 590 35.53 12.70 29.43
CA VAL A 590 36.96 12.64 29.80
C VAL A 590 37.14 12.16 31.25
N ALA A 591 36.35 12.70 32.18
CA ALA A 591 36.38 12.27 33.57
C ALA A 591 35.99 10.79 33.72
N ASN A 592 35.06 10.31 32.90
CA ASN A 592 34.62 8.92 32.90
C ASN A 592 35.69 7.96 32.38
N THR A 593 36.50 8.34 31.38
CA THR A 593 37.70 7.57 31.00
C THR A 593 38.66 7.39 32.18
N PHE A 594 38.74 8.38 33.07
CA PHE A 594 39.57 8.32 34.27
C PHE A 594 38.83 7.79 35.50
N GLY A 595 37.71 7.09 35.29
CA GLY A 595 37.00 6.32 36.32
C GLY A 595 36.06 7.13 37.22
N LYS A 596 35.65 8.34 36.85
CA LYS A 596 34.75 9.18 37.69
C LYS A 596 33.27 8.81 37.57
N ASN A 597 32.83 8.26 36.44
CA ASN A 597 31.46 7.82 36.16
C ASN A 597 30.36 8.85 36.52
N VAL A 598 30.49 10.07 36.01
CA VAL A 598 29.58 11.20 36.21
C VAL A 598 28.79 11.56 34.96
N THR A 599 27.58 12.09 35.15
CA THR A 599 26.77 12.71 34.08
C THR A 599 27.17 14.17 33.84
N PRO A 600 26.75 14.80 32.71
CA PRO A 600 26.97 16.22 32.48
C PRO A 600 26.34 17.08 33.57
N ALA A 601 25.15 16.74 34.07
CA ALA A 601 24.51 17.41 35.19
C ALA A 601 25.32 17.33 36.50
N GLN A 602 25.80 16.13 36.85
CA GLN A 602 26.60 15.94 38.05
C GLN A 602 27.93 16.70 37.97
N LEU A 603 28.58 16.69 36.81
CA LEU A 603 29.80 17.45 36.60
C LEU A 603 29.54 18.96 36.62
N ASN A 604 28.44 19.44 36.03
CA ASN A 604 28.03 20.84 36.06
C ASN A 604 27.96 21.35 37.52
N ASN A 605 27.28 20.60 38.38
CA ASN A 605 27.16 20.92 39.80
C ASN A 605 28.51 20.90 40.53
N ALA A 606 29.36 19.91 40.24
CA ALA A 606 30.71 19.85 40.80
C ALA A 606 31.55 21.07 40.37
N MET A 607 31.48 21.46 39.09
CA MET A 607 32.17 22.62 38.53
C MET A 607 31.67 23.93 39.13
N ILE A 608 30.37 24.09 39.39
CA ILE A 608 29.83 25.26 40.10
C ILE A 608 30.49 25.41 41.48
N SER A 609 30.62 24.30 42.22
CA SER A 609 31.16 24.34 43.59
C SER A 609 32.68 24.48 43.68
N ARG A 610 33.41 24.04 42.64
CA ARG A 610 34.88 23.97 42.63
C ARG A 610 35.53 24.97 41.66
N GLY A 611 34.73 25.88 41.10
CA GLY A 611 35.22 26.99 40.28
C GLY A 611 35.58 26.61 38.85
N GLY A 612 34.86 25.68 38.22
CA GLY A 612 35.09 25.22 36.83
C GLY A 612 34.57 26.16 35.74
N PHE A 613 33.93 27.28 36.08
CA PHE A 613 33.40 28.25 35.12
C PHE A 613 34.08 29.63 35.25
N LEU A 614 34.23 30.33 34.12
CA LEU A 614 34.44 31.77 34.02
C LEU A 614 33.07 32.44 33.91
N ASP A 615 32.94 33.61 34.52
CA ASP A 615 31.69 34.35 34.63
C ASP A 615 30.55 33.46 35.15
N LEU A 616 29.44 33.38 34.41
CA LEU A 616 28.28 32.58 34.82
C LEU A 616 28.28 31.16 34.23
N TYR A 617 28.84 30.91 33.05
CA TYR A 617 28.65 29.62 32.35
C TYR A 617 29.77 29.22 31.39
N LEU A 618 30.81 30.03 31.21
CA LEU A 618 31.89 29.71 30.27
C LEU A 618 32.79 28.67 30.90
N THR A 619 32.79 27.45 30.37
CA THR A 619 33.60 26.36 30.93
C THR A 619 35.10 26.69 30.82
N LYS A 620 35.82 26.67 31.95
CA LYS A 620 37.28 26.85 31.96
C LYS A 620 37.98 25.70 31.26
N TRP A 621 39.05 25.99 30.52
CA TRP A 621 39.82 24.93 29.85
C TRP A 621 40.41 23.90 30.82
N ASN A 622 40.79 24.32 32.03
CA ASN A 622 41.36 23.49 33.10
C ASN A 622 40.31 22.98 34.12
N ALA A 623 39.01 23.14 33.85
CA ALA A 623 37.96 22.87 34.83
C ALA A 623 38.01 21.48 35.47
N LEU A 624 38.40 20.44 34.73
CA LEU A 624 38.49 19.10 35.32
C LEU A 624 39.61 18.98 36.36
N SER A 625 40.67 19.80 36.27
CA SER A 625 41.72 19.83 37.31
C SER A 625 41.28 20.59 38.56
N ASP A 626 40.37 21.55 38.39
CA ASP A 626 39.75 22.26 39.52
C ASP A 626 38.78 21.31 40.27
N VAL A 627 38.09 20.42 39.54
CA VAL A 627 37.14 19.44 40.12
C VAL A 627 37.84 18.20 40.67
N TYR A 628 38.82 17.64 39.97
CA TYR A 628 39.46 16.37 40.31
C TYR A 628 40.97 16.54 40.39
N THR A 629 41.55 16.26 41.56
CA THR A 629 42.99 16.44 41.83
C THR A 629 43.88 15.48 41.04
N ASP A 630 43.34 14.35 40.60
CA ASP A 630 44.08 13.33 39.85
C ASP A 630 43.98 13.51 38.33
N ILE A 631 43.18 14.45 37.84
CA ILE A 631 43.07 14.80 36.42
C ILE A 631 43.83 16.11 36.17
N VAL A 632 44.84 16.07 35.30
CA VAL A 632 45.76 17.19 35.06
C VAL A 632 45.54 17.75 33.66
N TYR A 633 45.27 19.05 33.59
CA TYR A 633 45.16 19.80 32.34
C TYR A 633 46.52 19.86 31.61
N GLY A 634 46.50 19.39 30.36
CA GLY A 634 47.67 19.32 29.47
C GLY A 634 47.83 20.52 28.54
N GLY A 635 46.87 21.46 28.53
CA GLY A 635 46.88 22.64 27.67
C GLY A 635 45.84 22.60 26.54
N LYS A 636 45.59 23.77 25.95
CA LYS A 636 44.76 23.98 24.74
C LYS A 636 45.69 24.41 23.61
N LEU A 637 45.57 23.76 22.46
CA LEU A 637 46.35 24.07 21.26
C LEU A 637 45.42 24.52 20.14
N ASP A 638 45.79 25.55 19.40
CA ASP A 638 45.03 26.05 18.25
C ASP A 638 45.47 25.31 16.97
N GLY A 639 44.50 24.88 16.18
CA GLY A 639 44.75 23.91 15.10
C GLY A 639 45.54 24.48 13.94
N LEU A 640 45.16 25.66 13.43
CA LEU A 640 45.84 26.29 12.29
C LEU A 640 47.29 26.72 12.58
N SER A 641 47.59 27.05 13.84
CA SER A 641 48.93 27.52 14.27
C SER A 641 49.81 26.40 14.85
N THR A 642 49.31 25.16 14.94
CA THR A 642 50.03 24.00 15.49
C THR A 642 50.26 22.94 14.40
N PRO A 643 51.38 22.96 13.67
CA PRO A 643 51.63 22.05 12.55
C PRO A 643 51.60 20.55 12.90
N ASP A 644 51.92 20.20 14.15
CA ASP A 644 52.02 18.83 14.67
C ASP A 644 50.77 18.38 15.46
N LEU A 645 49.66 19.12 15.40
CA LEU A 645 48.48 18.87 16.23
C LEU A 645 47.98 17.42 16.17
N LEU A 646 47.85 16.86 14.97
CA LEU A 646 47.34 15.50 14.80
C LEU A 646 48.25 14.46 15.48
N ASN A 647 49.57 14.63 15.39
CA ASN A 647 50.51 13.73 16.06
C ASN A 647 50.38 13.79 17.59
N ARG A 648 49.99 14.94 18.15
CA ARG A 648 49.74 15.09 19.59
C ARG A 648 48.43 14.44 20.01
N ILE A 649 47.39 14.54 19.18
CA ILE A 649 46.12 13.83 19.37
C ILE A 649 46.38 12.32 19.37
N ASP A 650 47.12 11.82 18.37
CA ASP A 650 47.51 10.41 18.26
C ASP A 650 48.26 9.92 19.50
N ALA A 651 49.24 10.69 19.97
CA ALA A 651 50.02 10.35 21.16
C ALA A 651 49.15 10.30 22.43
N SER A 652 48.17 11.21 22.55
CA SER A 652 47.21 11.23 23.66
C SER A 652 46.32 9.98 23.63
N LEU A 653 45.77 9.63 22.46
CA LEU A 653 44.94 8.44 22.31
C LEU A 653 45.72 7.15 22.59
N ALA A 654 46.97 7.05 22.13
CA ALA A 654 47.86 5.92 22.45
C ALA A 654 48.13 5.79 23.95
N ALA A 655 48.11 6.91 24.69
CA ALA A 655 48.21 6.91 26.15
C ALA A 655 46.91 6.50 26.86
N GLY A 656 45.80 6.32 26.14
CA GLY A 656 44.46 6.06 26.68
C GLY A 656 43.75 7.33 27.15
N GLN A 657 44.08 8.48 26.56
CA GLN A 657 43.60 9.80 26.96
C GLN A 657 42.80 10.43 25.81
N PRO A 658 41.46 10.54 25.93
CA PRO A 658 40.64 11.12 24.89
C PRO A 658 40.88 12.63 24.81
N VAL A 659 40.67 13.21 23.62
CA VAL A 659 41.00 14.62 23.35
C VAL A 659 39.74 15.39 22.98
N THR A 660 39.46 16.45 23.73
CA THR A 660 38.30 17.32 23.45
C THR A 660 38.69 18.31 22.36
N VAL A 661 37.97 18.35 21.24
CA VAL A 661 38.28 19.20 20.10
C VAL A 661 37.14 20.16 19.76
N HIS A 662 37.51 21.37 19.38
CA HIS A 662 36.62 22.40 18.87
C HIS A 662 36.53 22.28 17.36
N VAL A 663 35.30 22.24 16.84
CA VAL A 663 34.99 22.07 15.42
C VAL A 663 34.04 23.17 14.96
N ASP A 664 33.98 23.36 13.64
CA ASP A 664 32.99 24.23 12.99
C ASP A 664 31.65 23.49 12.91
N PHE A 665 30.67 23.92 13.72
CA PHE A 665 29.37 23.24 13.83
C PHE A 665 28.58 23.24 12.51
N THR A 666 28.73 24.31 11.73
CA THR A 666 28.09 24.50 10.43
C THR A 666 29.15 24.56 9.35
N SER A 667 29.78 23.41 9.06
CA SER A 667 30.95 23.29 8.18
C SER A 667 30.79 23.84 6.75
N SER A 668 29.59 24.23 6.32
CA SER A 668 29.27 24.86 5.03
C SER A 668 29.22 26.40 5.05
N THR A 669 29.29 27.06 6.21
CA THR A 669 29.27 28.53 6.35
C THR A 669 30.62 29.08 6.81
N PRO A 670 30.87 30.40 6.67
CA PRO A 670 32.02 31.03 7.31
C PRO A 670 31.86 30.98 8.82
N TYR A 671 32.88 30.47 9.52
CA TYR A 671 32.91 30.38 10.98
C TYR A 671 32.56 31.73 11.63
N THR A 672 31.50 31.73 12.43
CA THR A 672 31.21 32.82 13.36
C THR A 672 31.47 32.35 14.79
N ALA A 673 31.74 33.28 15.71
CA ALA A 673 31.92 32.94 17.13
C ALA A 673 30.69 32.28 17.78
N ASN A 674 29.54 32.24 17.10
CA ASN A 674 28.31 31.61 17.56
C ASN A 674 28.14 30.16 17.05
N ASP A 675 29.02 29.67 16.16
CA ASP A 675 28.99 28.31 15.60
C ASP A 675 29.98 27.36 16.31
N GLN A 676 30.37 27.70 17.54
CA GLN A 676 31.34 26.91 18.32
C GLN A 676 30.72 25.60 18.82
N HIS A 677 31.31 24.46 18.45
CA HIS A 677 30.90 23.16 18.97
C HIS A 677 32.09 22.30 19.39
N TRP A 678 31.93 21.59 20.50
CA TRP A 678 32.98 20.75 21.07
C TRP A 678 32.57 19.29 21.02
N VAL A 679 33.48 18.44 20.55
CA VAL A 679 33.31 16.97 20.48
C VAL A 679 34.51 16.28 21.13
N LEU A 680 34.35 15.02 21.53
CA LEU A 680 35.41 14.26 22.19
C LEU A 680 35.97 13.20 21.25
N ILE A 681 37.23 13.30 20.85
CA ILE A 681 37.92 12.21 20.16
C ILE A 681 38.24 11.10 21.17
N VAL A 682 37.72 9.91 20.91
CA VAL A 682 37.84 8.72 21.77
C VAL A 682 38.63 7.57 21.13
N GLY A 683 38.99 7.70 19.85
CA GLY A 683 39.77 6.70 19.14
C GLY A 683 40.25 7.21 17.78
N LYS A 684 41.15 6.46 17.15
CA LYS A 684 41.63 6.71 15.79
C LYS A 684 41.50 5.44 14.95
N ASP A 685 40.96 5.59 13.76
CA ASP A 685 40.73 4.51 12.82
C ASP A 685 41.23 4.95 11.44
N GLY A 686 42.38 4.42 11.01
CA GLY A 686 43.03 4.83 9.76
C GLY A 686 43.45 6.31 9.77
N ASP A 687 42.91 7.09 8.83
CA ASP A 687 43.15 8.53 8.68
C ASP A 687 42.00 9.39 9.27
N ASP A 688 41.12 8.79 10.06
CA ASP A 688 39.99 9.44 10.72
C ASP A 688 40.00 9.25 12.25
N TYR A 689 39.22 10.08 12.94
CA TYR A 689 39.01 10.01 14.38
C TYR A 689 37.57 9.62 14.72
N ARG A 690 37.45 8.71 15.68
CA ARG A 690 36.21 8.34 16.33
C ARG A 690 35.89 9.37 17.40
N ILE A 691 34.69 9.95 17.35
CA ILE A 691 34.23 10.97 18.29
C ILE A 691 32.97 10.57 19.03
N ASN A 692 32.88 10.96 20.30
CA ASN A 692 31.61 11.14 20.98
C ASN A 692 31.17 12.58 20.78
N ASP A 693 30.09 12.78 20.05
CA ASP A 693 29.53 14.09 19.76
C ASP A 693 28.38 14.40 20.73
N PRO A 694 28.52 15.38 21.64
CA PRO A 694 27.47 15.79 22.55
C PRO A 694 26.15 16.18 21.88
N TRP A 695 26.14 16.54 20.59
CA TRP A 695 24.92 16.92 19.88
C TRP A 695 24.06 15.73 19.43
N LEU A 696 24.64 14.52 19.37
CA LEU A 696 23.92 13.31 18.96
C LEU A 696 23.02 12.79 20.08
N TYR A 697 21.76 12.55 19.78
CA TYR A 697 20.80 11.87 20.66
C TYR A 697 19.96 10.88 19.82
N PRO A 698 19.92 9.58 20.15
CA PRO A 698 20.64 8.93 21.25
C PRO A 698 22.16 9.06 21.15
N PRO A 699 22.88 9.07 22.29
CA PRO A 699 24.32 9.29 22.31
C PRO A 699 25.05 8.10 21.68
N GLN A 700 25.91 8.38 20.69
CA GLN A 700 26.64 7.36 19.94
C GLN A 700 28.00 7.89 19.45
N GLU A 701 28.93 6.97 19.19
CA GLU A 701 30.18 7.28 18.50
C GLU A 701 29.90 7.66 17.03
N ALA A 702 30.69 8.57 16.47
CA ALA A 702 30.58 9.00 15.09
C ALA A 702 31.96 9.30 14.49
N SER A 703 32.03 9.41 13.17
CA SER A 703 33.24 9.86 12.45
C SER A 703 33.38 11.38 12.52
N LEU A 704 34.57 11.86 12.92
CA LEU A 704 34.91 13.28 12.89
C LEU A 704 34.87 13.82 11.46
N ARG A 705 35.48 13.10 10.51
CA ARG A 705 35.53 13.49 9.11
C ARG A 705 34.15 13.58 8.48
N ALA A 706 33.26 12.62 8.74
CA ALA A 706 31.92 12.60 8.18
C ALA A 706 31.06 13.77 8.67
N ARG A 707 31.22 14.17 9.94
CA ARG A 707 30.41 15.25 10.52
C ARG A 707 31.00 16.65 10.30
N TYR A 708 32.32 16.78 10.37
CA TYR A 708 32.98 18.08 10.43
C TYR A 708 34.08 18.27 9.38
N GLY A 709 34.44 17.22 8.63
CA GLY A 709 35.38 17.31 7.53
C GLY A 709 34.80 18.04 6.31
N ARG A 710 35.68 18.69 5.54
CA ARG A 710 35.33 19.28 4.24
C ARG A 710 35.94 18.45 3.12
N ALA A 711 35.18 18.22 2.05
CA ALA A 711 35.66 17.47 0.88
C ALA A 711 36.96 18.11 0.34
N ASN A 712 37.94 17.27 0.00
CA ASN A 712 39.26 17.68 -0.52
C ASN A 712 40.10 18.57 0.41
N ARG A 713 39.80 18.59 1.72
CA ARG A 713 40.63 19.24 2.74
C ARG A 713 41.24 18.19 3.69
N PRO A 714 42.48 18.39 4.18
CA PRO A 714 43.05 17.56 5.23
C PRO A 714 42.19 17.60 6.51
N LEU A 715 42.07 16.47 7.23
CA LEU A 715 41.24 16.38 8.44
C LEU A 715 41.64 17.38 9.54
N LYS A 716 42.91 17.77 9.60
CA LYS A 716 43.38 18.83 10.52
C LYS A 716 42.60 20.14 10.37
N ASP A 717 42.09 20.44 9.18
CA ASP A 717 41.36 21.67 8.89
C ASP A 717 39.97 21.67 9.55
N ALA A 718 39.46 20.50 9.97
CA ALA A 718 38.22 20.37 10.74
C ALA A 718 38.42 20.68 12.24
N ILE A 719 39.66 20.67 12.74
CA ILE A 719 39.98 20.88 14.15
C ILE A 719 40.45 22.31 14.35
N ILE A 720 39.60 23.15 14.93
CA ILE A 720 39.91 24.55 15.24
C ILE A 720 40.85 24.65 16.43
N SER A 721 40.64 23.82 17.46
CA SER A 721 41.55 23.70 18.61
C SER A 721 41.33 22.39 19.37
N ALA A 722 42.28 21.97 20.19
CA ALA A 722 42.21 20.75 20.99
C ALA A 722 42.61 21.00 22.45
N ILE A 723 41.95 20.35 23.39
CA ILE A 723 42.16 20.40 24.83
C ILE A 723 42.59 19.01 25.31
N PHE A 724 43.71 18.96 26.01
CA PHE A 724 44.33 17.72 26.48
C PHE A 724 44.20 17.59 27.99
N TYR A 725 43.94 16.36 28.44
CA TYR A 725 43.93 15.98 29.84
C TYR A 725 44.62 14.64 30.03
N ARG A 726 45.27 14.45 31.19
CA ARG A 726 45.84 13.17 31.60
C ARG A 726 45.45 12.84 33.03
N SER A 727 45.44 11.56 33.38
CA SER A 727 45.31 11.13 34.78
C SER A 727 46.68 10.86 35.40
N THR A 728 46.81 11.18 36.68
CA THR A 728 47.95 10.79 37.54
C THR A 728 47.70 9.50 38.31
N ALA A 729 46.47 8.96 38.26
CA ALA A 729 46.13 7.67 38.82
C ALA A 729 46.72 6.53 37.98
N ALA A 730 47.15 5.43 38.63
CA ALA A 730 47.73 4.27 37.95
C ALA A 730 46.71 3.65 36.97
N LYS A 731 47.15 3.36 35.74
CA LYS A 731 46.34 2.73 34.68
C LYS A 731 45.81 1.37 35.18
N PRO A 732 44.50 1.07 35.13
CA PRO A 732 44.00 -0.27 35.41
C PRO A 732 44.64 -1.28 34.46
N ALA A 733 45.13 -2.41 34.98
CA ALA A 733 45.72 -3.46 34.17
C ALA A 733 44.65 -4.12 33.28
N VAL A 734 44.94 -4.26 31.98
CA VAL A 734 44.13 -5.04 31.04
C VAL A 734 44.28 -6.51 31.42
N VAL A 735 43.17 -7.15 31.81
CA VAL A 735 43.12 -8.60 32.08
C VAL A 735 42.79 -9.32 30.76
N PRO A 736 43.63 -10.25 30.26
CA PRO A 736 43.32 -11.07 29.10
C PRO A 736 42.35 -12.21 29.47
N ASP A 737 41.47 -12.54 28.53
CA ASP A 737 40.37 -13.50 28.55
C ASP A 737 40.49 -14.75 29.46
N ALA A 738 39.40 -15.04 30.17
CA ALA A 738 39.07 -16.40 30.62
C ALA A 738 38.33 -17.15 29.50
N PRO A 739 38.57 -18.48 29.33
CA PRO A 739 38.02 -19.26 28.20
C PRO A 739 36.49 -19.46 28.32
N PRO A 740 35.79 -19.72 27.20
CA PRO A 740 34.34 -19.66 27.15
C PRO A 740 33.73 -20.84 27.90
N VAL A 741 32.94 -20.53 28.94
CA VAL A 741 31.94 -21.46 29.45
C VAL A 741 30.79 -21.46 28.45
N ARG A 742 30.58 -22.60 27.79
CA ARG A 742 29.36 -22.86 27.01
C ARG A 742 28.16 -22.75 27.93
N GLY A 743 27.25 -21.83 27.60
CA GLY A 743 25.93 -21.69 28.19
C GLY A 743 25.25 -20.47 27.61
N GLU A 744 24.47 -20.68 26.56
CA GLU A 744 23.40 -19.83 26.00
C GLU A 744 23.46 -18.33 26.32
N THR A 745 23.85 -17.54 25.32
CA THR A 745 23.71 -16.09 25.28
C THR A 745 22.22 -15.71 25.40
N ALA A 746 21.78 -15.30 26.59
CA ALA A 746 20.58 -14.47 26.70
C ALA A 746 20.94 -13.09 26.13
N VAL A 747 20.37 -12.77 24.97
CA VAL A 747 20.35 -11.41 24.44
C VAL A 747 19.65 -10.54 25.48
N ALA A 748 20.27 -9.45 25.92
CA ALA A 748 19.62 -8.51 26.83
C ALA A 748 18.29 -8.05 26.20
N THR A 749 17.16 -8.40 26.80
CA THR A 749 15.85 -7.98 26.32
C THR A 749 15.74 -6.46 26.44
N GLU A 750 15.51 -5.78 25.33
CA GLU A 750 15.25 -4.34 25.29
C GLU A 750 13.87 -4.05 25.92
N LEU A 751 13.77 -2.97 26.71
CA LEU A 751 12.52 -2.55 27.33
C LEU A 751 11.54 -2.10 26.23
N GLN A 752 10.35 -2.69 26.20
CA GLN A 752 9.30 -2.27 25.28
C GLN A 752 8.44 -1.19 25.92
N THR A 753 8.16 -0.13 25.15
CA THR A 753 7.36 1.01 25.59
C THR A 753 6.01 1.04 24.90
N GLY A 754 5.03 1.73 25.50
CA GLY A 754 3.73 1.88 24.87
C GLY A 754 2.92 3.04 25.39
N MET A 755 1.76 3.24 24.75
CA MET A 755 0.82 4.30 25.07
C MET A 755 -0.60 3.74 25.17
N ASN A 756 -1.36 4.19 26.16
CA ASN A 756 -2.80 3.99 26.21
C ASN A 756 -3.48 4.95 25.24
N ILE A 757 -4.39 4.43 24.44
CA ILE A 757 -5.21 5.22 23.53
C ILE A 757 -6.68 5.01 23.85
N ASN A 758 -7.51 5.99 23.49
CA ASN A 758 -8.96 5.84 23.55
C ASN A 758 -9.54 5.76 22.13
N PRO A 759 -9.92 4.56 21.66
CA PRO A 759 -10.53 4.34 20.34
C PRO A 759 -11.75 5.21 20.04
N ASP A 760 -12.41 5.75 21.07
CA ASP A 760 -13.63 6.54 20.94
C ASP A 760 -13.37 8.06 20.99
N ALA A 761 -12.12 8.50 21.19
CA ALA A 761 -11.73 9.91 21.27
C ALA A 761 -10.56 10.21 20.31
N PRO A 762 -10.78 10.90 19.18
CA PRO A 762 -9.74 11.13 18.16
C PRO A 762 -8.46 11.81 18.68
N HIS A 763 -8.58 12.73 19.64
CA HIS A 763 -7.42 13.41 20.25
C HIS A 763 -6.56 12.49 21.11
N SER A 764 -7.12 11.39 21.60
CA SER A 764 -6.46 10.38 22.41
C SER A 764 -6.18 9.09 21.62
N ASN A 765 -6.28 9.17 20.28
CA ASN A 765 -6.03 8.07 19.35
C ASN A 765 -5.54 8.63 17.99
N PRO A 766 -4.31 9.17 17.94
CA PRO A 766 -3.75 9.83 16.77
C PRO A 766 -3.34 8.80 15.69
N MET A 767 -4.32 8.14 15.06
CA MET A 767 -4.08 7.15 14.00
C MET A 767 -3.72 7.78 12.66
N ASP A 768 -4.07 9.05 12.47
CA ASP A 768 -3.88 9.76 11.21
C ASP A 768 -2.55 10.55 11.16
N SER A 769 -1.70 10.41 12.20
CA SER A 769 -0.33 10.95 12.28
C SER A 769 0.68 9.85 12.69
N ASP A 770 1.98 10.12 12.49
CA ASP A 770 3.08 9.21 12.87
C ASP A 770 3.54 9.42 14.34
N ASP A 771 2.75 10.12 15.18
CA ASP A 771 3.19 10.59 16.51
C ASP A 771 3.57 9.46 17.48
N LEU A 772 2.97 8.27 17.33
CA LEU A 772 3.27 7.10 18.16
C LEU A 772 4.30 6.15 17.53
N LYS A 773 4.86 6.51 16.36
CA LYS A 773 5.90 5.72 15.70
C LYS A 773 7.16 5.68 16.56
N GLY A 774 7.71 4.48 16.75
CA GLY A 774 8.85 4.23 17.63
C GLY A 774 8.49 3.67 19.01
N LEU A 775 7.20 3.70 19.39
CA LEU A 775 6.70 2.88 20.50
C LEU A 775 6.51 1.42 20.08
N ASN A 776 6.42 0.51 21.05
CA ASN A 776 6.19 -0.91 20.79
C ASN A 776 4.72 -1.30 20.91
N TRP A 777 3.93 -0.64 21.76
CA TRP A 777 2.55 -1.02 22.04
C TRP A 777 1.58 0.17 22.07
N VAL A 778 0.39 -0.03 21.53
CA VAL A 778 -0.81 0.72 21.93
C VAL A 778 -1.73 -0.18 22.76
N ARG A 779 -2.33 0.36 23.82
CA ARG A 779 -3.23 -0.36 24.71
C ARG A 779 -4.62 0.27 24.71
N TYR A 780 -5.67 -0.54 24.56
CA TYR A 780 -7.06 -0.06 24.57
C TYR A 780 -8.08 -1.18 24.78
N VAL A 781 -9.26 -0.79 25.29
CA VAL A 781 -10.38 -1.71 25.51
C VAL A 781 -11.07 -2.04 24.19
N PHE A 782 -11.27 -3.33 23.92
CA PHE A 782 -12.14 -3.76 22.81
C PHE A 782 -13.59 -3.72 23.31
N LYS A 783 -14.35 -2.70 22.92
CA LYS A 783 -15.74 -2.48 23.33
C LYS A 783 -16.70 -3.06 22.31
N LEU A 784 -17.57 -3.94 22.76
CA LEU A 784 -18.69 -4.45 21.97
C LEU A 784 -20.02 -3.99 22.59
N ASP A 785 -20.22 -4.17 23.89
CA ASP A 785 -21.44 -3.71 24.57
C ASP A 785 -21.36 -2.27 25.10
N ALA A 786 -20.16 -1.77 25.37
CA ALA A 786 -19.96 -0.39 25.85
C ALA A 786 -19.60 0.61 24.73
N ARG A 787 -19.89 0.30 23.46
CA ARG A 787 -19.67 1.24 22.35
C ARG A 787 -20.38 2.58 22.62
N VAL A 788 -19.75 3.68 22.20
CA VAL A 788 -20.29 5.03 22.37
C VAL A 788 -21.59 5.21 21.57
N ASN A 789 -21.62 4.70 20.33
CA ASN A 789 -22.87 4.62 19.58
C ASN A 789 -23.73 3.49 20.15
N THR A 790 -24.77 3.85 20.90
CA THR A 790 -25.67 2.90 21.56
C THR A 790 -26.37 1.95 20.58
N ALA A 791 -26.62 2.38 19.34
CA ALA A 791 -27.25 1.56 18.30
C ALA A 791 -26.35 0.44 17.79
N GLU A 792 -25.03 0.53 18.00
CA GLU A 792 -24.04 -0.45 17.54
C GLU A 792 -23.65 -1.45 18.64
N ARG A 793 -24.17 -1.28 19.86
CA ARG A 793 -23.83 -2.16 20.99
C ARG A 793 -24.28 -3.59 20.71
N GLY A 794 -23.40 -4.55 20.94
CA GLY A 794 -23.62 -5.97 20.64
C GLY A 794 -23.38 -6.36 19.17
N ASP A 795 -23.13 -5.41 18.26
CA ASP A 795 -22.75 -5.70 16.88
C ASP A 795 -21.22 -5.87 16.74
N ILE A 796 -20.77 -7.13 16.63
CA ILE A 796 -19.35 -7.42 16.49
C ILE A 796 -18.76 -6.92 15.18
N THR A 797 -19.57 -6.78 14.13
CA THR A 797 -19.11 -6.34 12.81
C THR A 797 -18.73 -4.87 12.87
N LYS A 798 -19.56 -4.05 13.53
CA LYS A 798 -19.26 -2.64 13.82
C LYS A 798 -18.06 -2.50 14.74
N ALA A 799 -17.94 -3.36 15.76
CA ALA A 799 -16.74 -3.45 16.57
C ALA A 799 -15.49 -3.75 15.73
N PHE A 800 -15.50 -4.80 14.90
CA PHE A 800 -14.36 -5.14 14.04
C PHE A 800 -14.01 -4.03 13.05
N SER A 801 -14.98 -3.31 12.49
CA SER A 801 -14.70 -2.19 11.59
C SER A 801 -13.81 -1.12 12.25
N GLN A 802 -14.12 -0.74 13.49
CA GLN A 802 -13.33 0.22 14.26
C GLN A 802 -11.94 -0.34 14.59
N TYR A 803 -11.87 -1.52 15.20
CA TYR A 803 -10.62 -2.06 15.73
C TYR A 803 -9.67 -2.58 14.65
N ASP A 804 -10.19 -3.06 13.51
CA ASP A 804 -9.36 -3.45 12.38
C ASP A 804 -8.57 -2.28 11.80
N ARG A 805 -9.17 -1.08 11.75
CA ARG A 805 -8.48 0.13 11.31
C ARG A 805 -7.33 0.46 12.26
N ILE A 806 -7.58 0.42 13.57
CA ILE A 806 -6.60 0.70 14.62
C ILE A 806 -5.41 -0.26 14.52
N ILE A 807 -5.67 -1.57 14.55
CA ILE A 807 -4.62 -2.60 14.51
C ILE A 807 -3.79 -2.53 13.23
N ARG A 808 -4.43 -2.31 12.07
CA ARG A 808 -3.69 -2.19 10.79
C ARG A 808 -2.83 -0.93 10.75
N THR A 809 -3.35 0.21 11.22
CA THR A 809 -2.64 1.47 11.12
C THR A 809 -1.40 1.48 12.01
N TYR A 810 -1.55 1.13 13.29
CA TYR A 810 -0.40 1.03 14.21
C TYR A 810 0.56 -0.09 13.80
N GLY A 811 0.06 -1.21 13.28
CA GLY A 811 0.90 -2.28 12.74
C GLY A 811 1.80 -1.84 11.58
N ARG A 812 1.36 -0.89 10.73
CA ARG A 812 2.20 -0.29 9.68
C ARG A 812 3.30 0.63 10.23
N MET A 813 3.10 1.19 11.41
CA MET A 813 4.08 2.04 12.12
C MET A 813 5.10 1.21 12.94
N GLY A 814 4.95 -0.13 12.96
CA GLY A 814 5.75 -1.01 13.81
C GLY A 814 5.23 -1.13 15.25
N VAL A 815 4.04 -0.59 15.54
CA VAL A 815 3.45 -0.55 16.88
C VAL A 815 2.41 -1.68 17.03
N ASN A 816 2.58 -2.52 18.04
CA ASN A 816 1.70 -3.65 18.35
C ASN A 816 0.45 -3.22 19.12
N SER A 817 -0.55 -4.10 19.26
CA SER A 817 -1.80 -3.80 19.99
C SER A 817 -2.04 -4.72 21.18
N LEU A 818 -2.27 -4.15 22.36
CA LEU A 818 -2.75 -4.83 23.56
C LEU A 818 -4.25 -4.57 23.74
N LEU A 819 -5.06 -5.60 23.50
CA LEU A 819 -6.52 -5.53 23.60
C LEU A 819 -6.98 -5.93 25.00
N ILE A 820 -7.70 -5.05 25.69
CA ILE A 820 -8.35 -5.42 26.96
C ILE A 820 -9.71 -6.06 26.67
N LEU A 821 -9.95 -7.22 27.29
CA LEU A 821 -11.24 -7.90 27.31
C LEU A 821 -11.84 -7.84 28.73
N ASN A 822 -12.94 -7.10 28.89
CA ASN A 822 -13.59 -6.85 30.19
C ASN A 822 -15.12 -6.63 30.08
N GLN A 823 -15.74 -6.01 31.10
CA GLN A 823 -17.18 -5.69 31.14
C GLN A 823 -17.64 -4.73 30.03
N GLU A 824 -16.72 -3.97 29.45
CA GLU A 824 -17.02 -3.08 28.34
C GLU A 824 -16.96 -3.80 26.99
N THR A 825 -16.19 -4.88 26.92
CA THR A 825 -16.26 -5.84 25.82
C THR A 825 -17.65 -6.46 25.82
N ILE A 826 -18.03 -7.16 26.87
CA ILE A 826 -19.42 -7.60 27.03
C ILE A 826 -19.94 -7.32 28.43
N TRP A 827 -21.16 -6.77 28.48
CA TRP A 827 -21.93 -6.67 29.70
C TRP A 827 -22.47 -8.04 30.10
N GLY A 828 -22.94 -8.79 29.11
CA GLY A 828 -23.42 -10.17 29.29
C GLY A 828 -24.47 -10.29 30.39
N SER A 829 -24.42 -11.40 31.13
CA SER A 829 -25.27 -11.67 32.29
C SER A 829 -25.00 -10.79 33.53
N ALA A 830 -23.94 -9.97 33.51
CA ALA A 830 -23.56 -8.99 34.53
C ALA A 830 -23.74 -9.45 36.00
N PRO A 831 -23.10 -10.57 36.42
CA PRO A 831 -23.31 -11.18 37.74
C PRO A 831 -23.08 -10.23 38.92
N TRP A 832 -22.19 -9.25 38.78
CA TRP A 832 -21.90 -8.22 39.79
C TRP A 832 -23.09 -7.29 40.12
N THR A 833 -24.13 -7.26 39.29
CA THR A 833 -25.37 -6.50 39.58
C THR A 833 -26.33 -7.25 40.50
N LYS A 834 -26.11 -8.56 40.71
CA LYS A 834 -26.97 -9.42 41.54
C LYS A 834 -26.40 -9.51 42.95
N ALA A 835 -27.15 -9.04 43.95
CA ALA A 835 -26.74 -9.05 45.36
C ALA A 835 -26.34 -10.45 45.89
N ASN A 836 -26.89 -11.52 45.32
CA ASN A 836 -26.61 -12.91 45.68
C ASN A 836 -26.15 -13.73 44.44
N SER A 837 -25.21 -13.21 43.65
CA SER A 837 -24.69 -13.95 42.49
C SER A 837 -24.07 -15.30 42.89
N THR A 838 -24.45 -16.36 42.18
CA THR A 838 -23.95 -17.72 42.41
C THR A 838 -22.71 -18.01 41.55
N GLN A 839 -21.98 -19.08 41.85
CA GLN A 839 -20.89 -19.53 40.97
C GLN A 839 -21.35 -19.79 39.52
N ALA A 840 -22.55 -20.36 39.34
CA ALA A 840 -23.12 -20.62 38.02
C ALA A 840 -23.36 -19.33 37.21
N ASP A 841 -23.71 -18.22 37.87
CA ASP A 841 -23.86 -16.92 37.20
C ASP A 841 -22.51 -16.42 36.65
N TRP A 842 -21.42 -16.62 37.40
CA TRP A 842 -20.07 -16.26 36.96
C TRP A 842 -19.53 -17.20 35.89
N GLU A 843 -19.87 -18.50 35.94
CA GLU A 843 -19.54 -19.45 34.87
C GLU A 843 -20.24 -19.08 33.56
N ALA A 844 -21.52 -18.70 33.61
CA ALA A 844 -22.27 -18.24 32.45
C ALA A 844 -21.66 -16.97 31.83
N TYR A 845 -21.34 -15.96 32.65
CA TYR A 845 -20.65 -14.76 32.17
C TYR A 845 -19.29 -15.09 31.53
N ALA A 846 -18.50 -15.96 32.17
CA ALA A 846 -17.21 -16.36 31.65
C ALA A 846 -17.32 -17.09 30.30
N ASP A 847 -18.37 -17.90 30.10
CA ASP A 847 -18.66 -18.55 28.82
C ASP A 847 -19.05 -17.55 27.73
N GLU A 848 -19.87 -16.54 28.06
CA GLU A 848 -20.22 -15.45 27.13
C GLU A 848 -18.98 -14.65 26.70
N LEU A 849 -18.11 -14.31 27.65
CA LEU A 849 -16.89 -13.56 27.35
C LEU A 849 -15.89 -14.42 26.57
N ALA A 850 -15.74 -15.71 26.90
CA ALA A 850 -14.90 -16.64 26.17
C ALA A 850 -15.40 -16.89 24.72
N HIS A 851 -16.72 -16.90 24.52
CA HIS A 851 -17.32 -16.98 23.18
C HIS A 851 -16.96 -15.73 22.35
N THR A 852 -17.09 -14.54 22.94
CA THR A 852 -16.70 -13.29 22.27
C THR A 852 -15.19 -13.23 22.02
N ALA A 853 -14.37 -13.61 22.99
CA ALA A 853 -12.92 -13.70 22.87
C ALA A 853 -12.48 -14.68 21.77
N THR A 854 -13.20 -15.79 21.57
CA THR A 854 -12.98 -16.70 20.44
C THR A 854 -13.12 -15.99 19.09
N ARG A 855 -14.15 -15.15 18.92
CA ARG A 855 -14.39 -14.41 17.68
C ARG A 855 -13.28 -13.39 17.44
N ILE A 856 -12.89 -12.66 18.50
CA ILE A 856 -11.80 -11.67 18.46
C ILE A 856 -10.46 -12.35 18.14
N ALA A 857 -10.10 -13.41 18.86
CA ALA A 857 -8.85 -14.16 18.65
C ALA A 857 -8.76 -14.74 17.23
N ARG A 858 -9.84 -15.31 16.70
CA ARG A 858 -9.87 -15.81 15.31
C ARG A 858 -9.66 -14.70 14.28
N ARG A 859 -10.19 -13.50 14.52
CA ARG A 859 -10.02 -12.33 13.63
C ARG A 859 -8.57 -11.88 13.59
N TYR A 860 -7.91 -11.83 14.75
CA TYR A 860 -6.58 -11.26 14.89
C TYR A 860 -5.42 -12.25 14.93
N ARG A 861 -5.67 -13.56 14.81
CA ARG A 861 -4.63 -14.62 14.79
C ARG A 861 -3.47 -14.36 13.81
N ARG A 862 -3.75 -13.71 12.68
CA ARG A 862 -2.75 -13.40 11.64
C ARG A 862 -1.64 -12.46 12.10
N TYR A 863 -1.87 -11.71 13.18
CA TYR A 863 -0.89 -10.80 13.76
C TYR A 863 0.03 -11.49 14.78
N GLY A 864 -0.32 -12.71 15.24
CA GLY A 864 0.51 -13.49 16.15
C GLY A 864 0.88 -12.72 17.41
N SER A 865 2.19 -12.64 17.70
CA SER A 865 2.72 -11.93 18.86
C SER A 865 2.56 -10.41 18.82
N LYS A 866 2.14 -9.83 17.68
CA LYS A 866 1.89 -8.39 17.52
C LYS A 866 0.51 -7.94 18.02
N VAL A 867 -0.35 -8.88 18.41
CA VAL A 867 -1.60 -8.61 19.12
C VAL A 867 -1.61 -9.42 20.41
N ALA A 868 -1.66 -8.72 21.55
CA ALA A 868 -1.74 -9.27 22.88
C ALA A 868 -3.12 -9.03 23.49
N TYR A 869 -3.48 -9.81 24.51
CA TYR A 869 -4.77 -9.74 25.19
C TYR A 869 -4.58 -9.57 26.70
N GLN A 870 -5.23 -8.58 27.30
CA GLN A 870 -5.30 -8.42 28.75
C GLN A 870 -6.70 -8.82 29.24
N ILE A 871 -6.74 -9.70 30.23
CA ILE A 871 -7.97 -10.13 30.92
C ILE A 871 -7.66 -9.86 32.38
N TRP A 872 -8.08 -8.79 33.05
CA TRP A 872 -9.12 -7.77 32.87
C TRP A 872 -8.51 -6.39 33.18
N ASN A 873 -9.25 -5.28 33.17
CA ASN A 873 -8.73 -3.98 33.64
C ASN A 873 -9.09 -3.72 35.10
N GLU A 874 -8.14 -3.49 36.01
CA GLU A 874 -8.38 -3.02 37.40
C GLU A 874 -9.47 -3.75 38.21
N GLY A 875 -9.64 -5.05 37.98
CA GLY A 875 -10.70 -5.85 38.62
C GLY A 875 -10.46 -6.15 40.10
N ASP A 876 -9.27 -5.83 40.63
CA ASP A 876 -8.85 -6.06 42.01
C ASP A 876 -9.22 -4.92 42.97
N LYS A 877 -9.63 -3.77 42.45
CA LYS A 877 -9.94 -2.57 43.24
C LYS A 877 -11.44 -2.42 43.45
N GLN A 878 -11.88 -2.47 44.72
CA GLN A 878 -13.28 -2.21 45.09
C GLN A 878 -13.64 -0.73 44.88
N HIS A 879 -14.91 -0.46 44.58
CA HIS A 879 -15.44 0.91 44.36
C HIS A 879 -14.70 1.70 43.26
N ASN A 880 -14.14 1.00 42.28
CA ASN A 880 -13.42 1.61 41.18
C ASN A 880 -14.39 2.14 40.10
N PRO A 881 -14.35 3.43 39.73
CA PRO A 881 -15.18 3.94 38.63
C PRO A 881 -14.73 3.42 37.26
N ALA A 882 -13.46 3.04 37.10
CA ALA A 882 -12.91 2.59 35.82
C ALA A 882 -13.23 1.12 35.50
N SER A 883 -13.59 0.31 36.49
CA SER A 883 -13.84 -1.11 36.28
C SER A 883 -14.72 -1.77 37.32
N VAL A 884 -15.41 -2.83 36.92
CA VAL A 884 -16.13 -3.71 37.84
C VAL A 884 -15.13 -4.52 38.66
N TYR A 885 -15.27 -4.46 39.98
CA TYR A 885 -14.57 -5.33 40.91
C TYR A 885 -15.04 -6.79 40.75
N VAL A 886 -14.09 -7.72 40.70
CA VAL A 886 -14.36 -9.16 40.65
C VAL A 886 -13.67 -9.82 41.83
N GLU A 887 -14.35 -10.69 42.57
CA GLU A 887 -13.70 -11.46 43.63
C GLU A 887 -12.67 -12.45 43.04
N PRO A 888 -11.53 -12.73 43.71
CA PRO A 888 -10.46 -13.56 43.15
C PRO A 888 -10.91 -14.92 42.63
N GLU A 889 -11.77 -15.62 43.38
CA GLU A 889 -12.25 -16.94 43.04
C GLU A 889 -13.19 -16.91 41.82
N LYS A 890 -13.93 -15.81 41.63
CA LYS A 890 -14.79 -15.59 40.47
C LYS A 890 -13.97 -15.17 39.25
N PHE A 891 -12.95 -14.36 39.47
CA PHE A 891 -12.03 -13.94 38.41
C PHE A 891 -11.25 -15.11 37.83
N ALA A 892 -10.85 -16.09 38.66
CA ALA A 892 -10.21 -17.31 38.20
C ALA A 892 -11.05 -18.08 37.16
N ILE A 893 -12.38 -18.09 37.31
CA ILE A 893 -13.30 -18.72 36.34
C ILE A 893 -13.26 -18.00 34.99
N ILE A 894 -13.34 -16.67 35.00
CA ILE A 894 -13.26 -15.84 33.79
C ILE A 894 -11.91 -16.04 33.11
N LEU A 895 -10.83 -15.87 33.87
CA LEU A 895 -9.47 -15.95 33.38
C LEU A 895 -9.20 -17.28 32.67
N GLN A 896 -9.55 -18.41 33.29
CA GLN A 896 -9.31 -19.73 32.71
C GLN A 896 -10.05 -19.89 31.36
N LYS A 897 -11.37 -19.65 31.33
CA LYS A 897 -12.19 -19.85 30.13
C LYS A 897 -11.79 -18.91 28.99
N VAL A 898 -11.54 -17.64 29.29
CA VAL A 898 -11.17 -16.65 28.27
C VAL A 898 -9.75 -16.90 27.74
N ALA A 899 -8.79 -17.21 28.62
CA ALA A 899 -7.43 -17.53 28.18
C ALA A 899 -7.38 -18.81 27.35
N ASP A 900 -8.13 -19.86 27.72
CA ASP A 900 -8.23 -21.09 26.92
C ASP A 900 -8.82 -20.82 25.53
N ALA A 901 -9.88 -20.00 25.46
CA ALA A 901 -10.49 -19.60 24.21
C ALA A 901 -9.51 -18.84 23.29
N ILE A 902 -8.73 -17.90 23.85
CA ILE A 902 -7.72 -17.15 23.10
C ILE A 902 -6.59 -18.08 22.67
N ARG A 903 -6.01 -18.87 23.58
CA ARG A 903 -4.86 -19.73 23.29
C ARG A 903 -5.20 -20.78 22.22
N LYS A 904 -6.42 -21.30 22.21
CA LYS A 904 -6.92 -22.22 21.18
C LYS A 904 -6.98 -21.59 19.78
N HIS A 905 -7.19 -20.28 19.66
CA HIS A 905 -7.46 -19.61 18.39
C HIS A 905 -6.38 -18.60 17.96
N SER A 906 -5.50 -18.20 18.86
CA SER A 906 -4.33 -17.35 18.63
C SER A 906 -3.16 -17.81 19.54
N PRO A 907 -2.54 -18.98 19.26
CA PRO A 907 -1.61 -19.64 20.18
C PRO A 907 -0.34 -18.83 20.47
N HIS A 908 0.04 -17.90 19.60
CA HIS A 908 1.26 -17.09 19.70
C HIS A 908 1.03 -15.68 20.25
N SER A 909 -0.21 -15.30 20.57
CA SER A 909 -0.51 -14.01 21.18
C SER A 909 -0.17 -14.00 22.67
N PRO A 910 0.50 -12.97 23.20
CA PRO A 910 0.68 -12.82 24.64
C PRO A 910 -0.68 -12.66 25.34
N ILE A 911 -0.86 -13.35 26.46
CA ILE A 911 -2.03 -13.21 27.33
C ILE A 911 -1.55 -12.66 28.67
N ILE A 912 -2.12 -11.52 29.09
CA ILE A 912 -1.73 -10.76 30.27
C ILE A 912 -2.85 -10.88 31.31
N PHE A 913 -2.51 -11.31 32.52
CA PHE A 913 -3.42 -11.27 33.66
C PHE A 913 -3.57 -9.84 34.15
N GLY A 914 -4.78 -9.32 34.14
CA GLY A 914 -5.12 -8.09 34.85
C GLY A 914 -4.40 -6.83 34.37
N GLY A 915 -4.85 -5.72 34.91
CA GLY A 915 -4.11 -4.47 35.06
C GLY A 915 -4.34 -4.05 36.50
N LEU A 916 -3.58 -4.62 37.44
CA LEU A 916 -3.90 -4.57 38.87
C LEU A 916 -3.65 -3.18 39.45
N ALA A 917 -4.66 -2.59 40.10
CA ALA A 917 -4.65 -1.19 40.56
C ALA A 917 -4.51 -1.02 42.07
N THR A 918 -4.41 -2.12 42.85
CA THR A 918 -4.19 -2.07 44.30
C THR A 918 -2.70 -2.01 44.68
N GLY A 919 -2.41 -1.86 45.99
CA GLY A 919 -1.08 -1.95 46.59
C GLY A 919 -0.39 -3.30 46.29
N PRO A 920 0.96 -3.43 46.41
CA PRO A 920 1.66 -4.64 45.98
C PRO A 920 1.33 -5.84 46.89
N GLU A 921 1.11 -5.60 48.18
CA GLU A 921 0.67 -6.64 49.10
C GLU A 921 -0.76 -7.09 48.79
N GLU A 922 -1.68 -6.16 48.56
CA GLU A 922 -3.08 -6.46 48.22
C GLU A 922 -3.19 -7.18 46.88
N SER A 923 -2.46 -6.73 45.86
CA SER A 923 -2.45 -7.34 44.54
C SER A 923 -1.82 -8.74 44.58
N VAL A 924 -0.76 -8.96 45.37
CA VAL A 924 -0.22 -10.30 45.63
C VAL A 924 -1.24 -11.19 46.34
N ALA A 925 -1.94 -10.69 47.35
CA ALA A 925 -2.97 -11.47 48.05
C ALA A 925 -4.12 -11.86 47.10
N TYR A 926 -4.54 -10.93 46.23
CA TYR A 926 -5.54 -11.17 45.19
C TYR A 926 -5.06 -12.24 44.20
N LEU A 927 -3.83 -12.12 43.69
CA LEU A 927 -3.21 -13.09 42.77
C LEU A 927 -3.07 -14.48 43.39
N GLN A 928 -2.68 -14.57 44.67
CA GLN A 928 -2.54 -15.84 45.38
C GLN A 928 -3.89 -16.55 45.53
N ARG A 929 -4.96 -15.83 45.85
CA ARG A 929 -6.31 -16.39 45.90
C ARG A 929 -6.80 -16.83 44.52
N CYS A 930 -6.55 -16.04 43.47
CA CYS A 930 -6.82 -16.46 42.09
C CYS A 930 -6.08 -17.75 41.75
N LYS A 931 -4.78 -17.83 42.08
CA LYS A 931 -3.94 -19.00 41.82
C LYS A 931 -4.42 -20.24 42.55
N GLN A 932 -4.83 -20.10 43.80
CA GLN A 932 -5.43 -21.17 44.59
C GLN A 932 -6.74 -21.66 43.95
N ALA A 933 -7.59 -20.74 43.47
CA ALA A 933 -8.85 -21.07 42.81
C ALA A 933 -8.69 -21.74 41.44
N LEU A 934 -7.69 -21.33 40.64
CA LEU A 934 -7.39 -21.95 39.34
C LEU A 934 -6.95 -23.41 39.46
N ASN A 935 -6.27 -23.77 40.56
CA ASN A 935 -5.78 -25.11 40.83
C ASN A 935 -4.98 -25.75 39.66
N GLY A 936 -4.08 -24.98 39.05
CA GLY A 936 -3.33 -25.38 37.85
C GLY A 936 -2.22 -24.39 37.44
N PRO A 937 -1.54 -24.58 36.29
CA PRO A 937 -0.57 -23.62 35.77
C PRO A 937 -1.23 -22.27 35.50
N TRP A 938 -0.43 -21.20 35.41
CA TRP A 938 -0.98 -19.90 35.01
C TRP A 938 -1.41 -19.98 33.53
N PRO A 939 -2.65 -19.61 33.18
CA PRO A 939 -3.09 -19.62 31.79
C PRO A 939 -2.63 -18.37 31.00
N VAL A 940 -1.72 -17.59 31.58
CA VAL A 940 -1.22 -16.30 31.08
C VAL A 940 0.31 -16.31 30.99
N ASP A 941 0.85 -15.41 30.17
CA ASP A 941 2.30 -15.26 29.96
C ASP A 941 2.93 -14.21 30.89
N ALA A 942 2.14 -13.24 31.36
CA ALA A 942 2.57 -12.19 32.27
C ALA A 942 1.42 -11.64 33.12
N ILE A 943 1.74 -10.84 34.12
CA ILE A 943 0.79 -10.14 35.00
C ILE A 943 0.88 -8.62 34.76
N GLY A 944 -0.22 -7.98 34.40
CA GLY A 944 -0.34 -6.53 34.27
C GLY A 944 -0.56 -5.85 35.62
N ILE A 945 0.15 -4.75 35.85
CA ILE A 945 0.06 -3.90 37.05
C ILE A 945 -0.05 -2.42 36.67
N HIS A 946 -0.73 -1.64 37.50
CA HIS A 946 -0.93 -0.19 37.37
C HIS A 946 -0.33 0.55 38.58
N PRO A 947 1.01 0.68 38.66
CA PRO A 947 1.69 1.27 39.81
C PRO A 947 1.65 2.81 39.78
N TYR A 948 0.47 3.41 39.60
CA TYR A 948 0.31 4.86 39.74
C TYR A 948 0.81 5.29 41.11
N THR A 949 1.50 6.43 41.15
CA THR A 949 2.05 7.06 42.36
C THR A 949 3.24 6.33 42.99
N ARG A 950 3.63 5.16 42.47
CA ARG A 950 4.85 4.46 42.91
C ARG A 950 6.00 4.87 42.04
N TRP A 951 7.03 5.36 42.70
CA TRP A 951 7.92 6.29 42.06
C TRP A 951 9.39 5.84 42.26
N ALA A 952 10.25 6.00 41.24
CA ALA A 952 11.64 5.54 41.22
C ALA A 952 12.67 6.53 41.87
N THR A 953 12.74 7.81 41.45
CA THR A 953 13.56 8.94 42.00
C THR A 953 13.04 10.45 42.11
N LYS A 954 12.06 11.03 41.34
CA LYS A 954 11.03 12.03 41.86
C LYS A 954 9.58 12.00 41.26
N ALA A 955 8.49 12.20 42.05
CA ALA A 955 7.09 12.33 41.58
C ALA A 955 6.66 13.81 41.56
N PRO A 956 5.90 14.25 40.54
CA PRO A 956 5.53 15.67 40.37
C PRO A 956 4.41 16.12 41.30
N PHE A 957 3.65 15.17 41.90
CA PHE A 957 2.53 15.44 42.80
C PHE A 957 2.62 14.58 44.06
N ASN A 958 2.02 15.04 45.16
CA ASN A 958 2.15 14.42 46.48
C ASN A 958 1.29 13.14 46.68
N TRP A 959 0.94 12.44 45.61
CA TRP A 959 0.08 11.24 45.68
C TRP A 959 0.85 9.97 46.07
N GLY A 960 2.19 9.98 45.99
CA GLY A 960 3.05 8.79 46.11
C GLY A 960 3.56 8.41 47.50
N GLU A 961 3.18 9.12 48.56
CA GLU A 961 3.69 8.83 49.91
C GLU A 961 3.15 7.52 50.51
N GLN A 962 2.08 6.92 49.95
CA GLN A 962 1.35 5.81 50.58
C GLN A 962 1.90 4.40 50.24
N TYR A 963 2.56 4.19 49.09
CA TYR A 963 2.86 2.84 48.57
C TYR A 963 4.34 2.57 48.20
N GLY A 964 5.25 3.46 48.59
CA GLY A 964 6.69 3.25 48.41
C GLY A 964 7.18 3.32 46.96
N THR A 965 8.37 2.75 46.71
CA THR A 965 9.04 2.82 45.40
C THR A 965 8.64 1.67 44.47
N LEU A 966 8.92 1.82 43.16
CA LEU A 966 8.76 0.71 42.21
C LEU A 966 9.64 -0.50 42.57
N ALA A 967 10.86 -0.26 43.05
CA ALA A 967 11.77 -1.31 43.47
C ALA A 967 11.19 -2.16 44.62
N ASP A 968 10.55 -1.51 45.59
CA ASP A 968 9.89 -2.20 46.72
C ASP A 968 8.74 -3.08 46.22
N ALA A 969 7.91 -2.54 45.31
CA ALA A 969 6.83 -3.27 44.68
C ALA A 969 7.34 -4.51 43.92
N PHE A 970 8.38 -4.34 43.10
CA PHE A 970 8.98 -5.43 42.34
C PHE A 970 9.59 -6.52 43.23
N ALA A 971 10.18 -6.15 44.37
CA ALA A 971 10.68 -7.11 45.34
C ALA A 971 9.54 -7.97 45.93
N VAL A 972 8.39 -7.36 46.24
CA VAL A 972 7.19 -8.06 46.71
C VAL A 972 6.68 -9.03 45.64
N TYR A 973 6.58 -8.58 44.39
CA TYR A 973 6.13 -9.41 43.26
C TYR A 973 7.08 -10.58 42.96
N GLN A 974 8.39 -10.34 42.85
CA GLN A 974 9.38 -11.38 42.59
C GLN A 974 9.37 -12.46 43.67
N LYS A 975 9.21 -12.05 44.95
CA LYS A 975 9.14 -12.98 46.07
C LYS A 975 7.90 -13.86 45.99
N ALA A 976 6.75 -13.29 45.62
CA ALA A 976 5.49 -14.00 45.56
C ALA A 976 5.35 -14.90 44.32
N PHE A 977 5.89 -14.47 43.18
CA PHE A 977 5.76 -15.13 41.88
C PHE A 977 7.11 -15.22 41.16
N PRO A 978 8.05 -16.06 41.64
CA PRO A 978 9.38 -16.18 41.05
C PRO A 978 9.29 -16.66 39.60
N GLY A 979 10.00 -15.97 38.70
CA GLY A 979 10.05 -16.28 37.27
C GLY A 979 8.86 -15.78 36.44
N MET A 980 7.79 -15.27 37.06
CA MET A 980 6.69 -14.64 36.36
C MET A 980 7.11 -13.26 35.84
N LYS A 981 6.72 -12.92 34.61
CA LYS A 981 6.94 -11.58 34.03
C LYS A 981 5.78 -10.66 34.41
N PHE A 982 6.09 -9.39 34.57
CA PHE A 982 5.10 -8.35 34.87
C PHE A 982 5.09 -7.32 33.74
N TRP A 983 3.92 -6.84 33.35
CA TRP A 983 3.78 -5.71 32.42
C TRP A 983 3.26 -4.52 33.21
N ILE A 984 3.93 -3.38 33.12
CA ILE A 984 3.30 -2.13 33.53
C ILE A 984 2.38 -1.74 32.37
N THR A 985 1.10 -2.04 32.51
CA THR A 985 0.12 -1.81 31.43
C THR A 985 -0.53 -0.42 31.52
N GLU A 986 -0.42 0.22 32.67
CA GLU A 986 -0.65 1.64 32.84
C GLU A 986 0.31 2.20 33.88
N ILE A 987 0.92 3.34 33.59
CA ILE A 987 1.59 4.19 34.57
C ILE A 987 1.52 5.62 34.07
N GLY A 988 1.58 6.60 34.96
CA GLY A 988 1.47 7.99 34.60
C GLY A 988 1.24 8.83 35.84
N VAL A 989 0.72 10.02 35.60
CA VAL A 989 0.24 10.89 36.66
C VAL A 989 -1.26 10.97 36.55
N ALA A 990 -1.95 10.41 37.55
CA ALA A 990 -3.40 10.49 37.64
C ALA A 990 -3.81 11.78 38.39
N ASP A 991 -4.72 12.55 37.80
CA ASP A 991 -5.44 13.66 38.45
C ASP A 991 -6.91 13.62 38.01
N ASP A 992 -7.81 14.03 38.89
CA ASP A 992 -9.25 14.12 38.58
C ASP A 992 -9.57 15.33 37.69
N ASN A 993 -8.61 16.24 37.50
CA ASN A 993 -8.72 17.42 36.65
C ASN A 993 -7.67 17.40 35.53
N GLU A 994 -7.93 18.18 34.47
CA GLU A 994 -6.96 18.37 33.38
C GLU A 994 -5.65 18.93 33.94
N ILE A 995 -4.57 18.16 33.75
CA ILE A 995 -3.23 18.58 34.15
C ILE A 995 -2.72 19.55 33.10
N GLY A 996 -2.57 20.82 33.47
CA GLY A 996 -2.17 21.86 32.53
C GLY A 996 -0.72 21.71 32.02
N PRO A 997 -0.40 22.31 30.85
CA PRO A 997 0.93 22.20 30.22
C PRO A 997 2.11 22.63 31.08
N GLN A 998 1.87 23.44 32.12
CA GLN A 998 2.88 23.85 33.09
C GLN A 998 3.49 22.69 33.88
N PHE A 999 2.84 21.52 33.92
CA PHE A 999 3.33 20.33 34.63
C PHE A 999 3.90 19.26 33.68
N TYR A 1000 3.81 19.45 32.36
CA TYR A 1000 4.30 18.49 31.37
C TYR A 1000 5.82 18.21 31.49
N PRO A 1001 6.69 19.20 31.77
CA PRO A 1001 8.10 18.93 32.00
C PRO A 1001 8.33 17.97 33.17
N GLU A 1002 7.65 18.17 34.29
CA GLU A 1002 7.81 17.35 35.48
C GLU A 1002 7.22 15.95 35.31
N ILE A 1003 6.12 15.82 34.55
CA ILE A 1003 5.56 14.52 34.13
C ILE A 1003 6.55 13.79 33.22
N GLY A 1004 7.14 14.49 32.25
CA GLY A 1004 8.15 13.94 31.34
C GLY A 1004 9.36 13.40 32.09
N MET A 1005 9.89 14.17 33.05
CA MET A 1005 10.99 13.73 33.93
C MET A 1005 10.61 12.51 34.76
N TYR A 1006 9.39 12.49 35.31
CA TYR A 1006 8.90 11.35 36.09
C TYR A 1006 8.87 10.07 35.26
N LEU A 1007 8.40 10.14 34.01
CA LEU A 1007 8.35 8.96 33.16
C LEU A 1007 9.71 8.55 32.62
N GLU A 1008 10.58 9.49 32.30
CA GLU A 1008 11.97 9.20 31.95
C GLU A 1008 12.67 8.43 33.08
N ASP A 1009 12.43 8.84 34.33
CA ASP A 1009 12.94 8.16 35.52
C ASP A 1009 12.36 6.74 35.69
N VAL A 1010 11.05 6.56 35.49
CA VAL A 1010 10.42 5.23 35.47
C VAL A 1010 11.05 4.34 34.40
N TYR A 1011 11.11 4.80 33.15
CA TYR A 1011 11.63 4.02 32.03
C TYR A 1011 13.09 3.65 32.26
N THR A 1012 13.92 4.62 32.66
CA THR A 1012 15.33 4.40 32.97
C THR A 1012 15.50 3.38 34.10
N HIS A 1013 14.74 3.55 35.19
CA HIS A 1013 14.83 2.67 36.35
C HIS A 1013 14.46 1.22 36.01
N VAL A 1014 13.38 1.03 35.24
CA VAL A 1014 12.97 -0.30 34.80
C VAL A 1014 13.99 -0.86 33.81
N GLN A 1015 14.41 -0.08 32.81
CA GLN A 1015 15.34 -0.52 31.78
C GLN A 1015 16.67 -1.01 32.35
N GLU A 1016 17.24 -0.25 33.29
CA GLU A 1016 18.56 -0.53 33.85
C GLU A 1016 18.57 -1.73 34.82
N ARG A 1017 17.45 -2.00 35.50
CA ARG A 1017 17.47 -2.88 36.68
C ARG A 1017 16.43 -4.00 36.66
N TYR A 1018 15.37 -3.84 35.89
CA TYR A 1018 14.19 -4.69 35.98
C TYR A 1018 13.63 -5.16 34.65
N THR A 1019 14.27 -4.91 33.49
CA THR A 1019 13.72 -5.33 32.18
C THR A 1019 13.44 -6.83 32.10
N ASP A 1020 14.29 -7.66 32.72
CA ASP A 1020 14.04 -9.09 32.80
C ASP A 1020 12.76 -9.44 33.56
N LEU A 1021 12.37 -8.63 34.56
CA LEU A 1021 11.12 -8.82 35.30
C LEU A 1021 9.95 -8.12 34.62
N VAL A 1022 10.18 -6.90 34.14
CA VAL A 1022 9.20 -5.97 33.59
C VAL A 1022 9.63 -5.56 32.17
N PRO A 1023 9.34 -6.40 31.17
CA PRO A 1023 9.78 -6.14 29.80
C PRO A 1023 8.92 -5.11 29.05
N VAL A 1024 7.78 -4.70 29.60
CA VAL A 1024 6.86 -3.74 28.96
C VAL A 1024 6.38 -2.69 29.95
N VAL A 1025 6.47 -1.41 29.55
CA VAL A 1025 5.93 -0.26 30.29
C VAL A 1025 5.08 0.61 29.36
N ILE A 1026 3.81 0.77 29.68
CA ILE A 1026 2.83 1.50 28.88
C ILE A 1026 2.34 2.72 29.67
N TRP A 1027 2.55 3.91 29.10
CA TRP A 1027 2.09 5.17 29.68
C TRP A 1027 0.58 5.36 29.46
N PHE A 1028 -0.14 5.79 30.48
CA PHE A 1028 -1.45 6.42 30.38
C PHE A 1028 -1.30 7.94 30.47
N ALA A 1029 -1.39 8.60 29.30
CA ALA A 1029 -1.11 10.03 29.12
C ALA A 1029 -2.29 10.94 29.49
#